data_AF-A0A8C2KYN2-F1
#
_entry.id   AF-A0A8C2KYN2-F1
#
_cell.length_a   1.000
_cell.length_b   1.000
_cell.length_c   1.000
_cell.angle_alpha   90.00
_cell.angle_beta   90.00
_cell.angle_gamma   90.00
#
_symmetry.space_group_name_H-M   'P 1'
#
loop_
_entity.id
_entity.type
_entity.pdbx_description
1 polymer ?
#
loop_
_entity_poly.entity_id
_entity_poly.type
_entity_poly.pdbx_seq_one_letter_code
_entity_poly.pdbx_strand_id
1 'polypeptide(L)'
;MSISTAFLIKTFWLVFFSLAGIELRFVPDPPTLNITEKTLKINASDTLEITCRGRQILEWSTPHNRTRSETRLIKTDCSGNGLFCSTLTLSKAVANETGEYRCFYKNLPIEDGKTSISVYVFIQDYRTPFVRMAQDYDVVFIREGEQVVIPCLVSVENLNVTLYTKYPVKELATDGKDVIWDSKRGFVLPSHVVSYAGVVYCQTTIRNETYQSSPYIVAVVGYKIHDLTLSPPHERLTVGERLMLNCTAHTELNVGIDFQWIFPHEKRGVNSSIPRSRYETSSYKKKLWNSLELSNTLIVKNVTVNDTGEYICTASSGQMQKIARAVLIVYEKPFIALNDQMLQTVEATAGQEEAKILVKYYAYPEPSVKWYKNDQLIVAKDEYRIKPSRGSLTIYGVTEKDAGNYTVVMTNKITKEEQRRTFQLLVNVHPKIFEKEVPLDRDVHMYGSSPTLRCTASGGSSPVTIQWQWMPREDCPLRFLPKSDQSVVKCDKWREISNNTGKNSIITPTSVTERSLKTISTLKIQKAVDHALYRCIASNKMGAEERVIVFQVARFLNLSILPSSSPIEGEDVIMRCVADRLLYSNMHWYRVTSAANPDASPAAVPCDTLTLSPLHQTNVTISGLQGTNATLDLPIPNATLMDQGLYACQVENVGTSERTCLLHNLRLRALEMSRIVTNLTAQRVNVSDSTTLVCEVSGTPTPTVVWTKDNQTVTEGSGVILKQSNRVLTIQRVKKEDSGLYMCTACNQQGCDSLEARITVDGECVNKTHCLFFLILFHWFVELKKGYSVSRSLLSSLRFCCNQGLVAIIALFLVCQEGGSVSVCPLGSAKRKQSKIPEHQRRVGRPTLTLSISLSVTHIFPSDLHHCMVPPLASHT
;
A
#
# COMPACT_ATOMS: atom_id res chain seq x y z
N MET A 1 34.90 17.44 -26.10
CA MET A 1 36.16 16.93 -26.71
C MET A 1 35.80 16.47 -28.12
N SER A 2 36.29 17.10 -29.20
CA SER A 2 37.69 17.14 -29.65
C SER A 2 38.18 15.76 -30.08
N ILE A 3 38.75 15.49 -31.26
CA ILE A 3 38.80 16.05 -32.64
C ILE A 3 39.85 15.14 -33.36
N SER A 4 39.90 15.15 -34.71
CA SER A 4 40.87 14.43 -35.58
C SER A 4 40.65 12.90 -35.68
N THR A 5 40.34 12.26 -36.81
CA THR A 5 40.74 12.32 -38.26
C THR A 5 41.97 11.49 -38.64
N ALA A 6 41.75 10.39 -39.38
CA ALA A 6 42.63 9.90 -40.46
C ALA A 6 41.95 8.81 -41.32
N PHE A 7 42.29 8.78 -42.62
CA PHE A 7 42.11 7.71 -43.62
C PHE A 7 40.78 6.93 -43.77
N LEU A 8 40.02 7.35 -44.78
CA LEU A 8 39.11 6.50 -45.56
C LEU A 8 39.91 5.57 -46.49
N ILE A 9 39.60 4.27 -46.52
CA ILE A 9 39.86 3.33 -47.64
C ILE A 9 38.99 2.07 -47.43
N LYS A 10 38.18 1.71 -48.44
CA LYS A 10 37.31 0.50 -48.52
C LYS A 10 36.22 0.40 -47.41
N THR A 11 34.99 -0.07 -47.66
CA THR A 11 34.34 -0.62 -48.86
C THR A 11 32.96 0.03 -49.08
N PHE A 12 32.71 0.59 -50.26
CA PHE A 12 31.34 0.74 -50.77
C PHE A 12 31.00 -0.50 -51.59
N TRP A 13 29.90 -1.19 -51.25
CA TRP A 13 29.38 -2.25 -52.13
C TRP A 13 28.75 -1.60 -53.35
N LEU A 14 29.29 -1.90 -54.54
CA LEU A 14 28.81 -1.36 -55.79
C LEU A 14 27.43 -1.91 -56.12
N VAL A 15 26.53 -1.01 -56.52
CA VAL A 15 25.35 -1.37 -57.30
C VAL A 15 25.84 -2.00 -58.60
N PHE A 16 25.67 -3.32 -58.74
CA PHE A 16 25.86 -4.01 -60.01
C PHE A 16 24.74 -3.61 -60.96
N PHE A 17 24.88 -2.43 -61.57
CA PHE A 17 24.44 -2.28 -62.95
C PHE A 17 25.17 -3.35 -63.76
N SER A 18 24.40 -4.21 -64.43
CA SER A 18 24.93 -5.06 -65.48
C SER A 18 25.30 -4.16 -66.67
N LEU A 19 26.49 -3.57 -66.59
CA LEU A 19 27.30 -3.29 -67.77
C LEU A 19 27.43 -4.61 -68.53
N ALA A 20 26.51 -4.83 -69.46
CA ALA A 20 26.61 -5.91 -70.42
C ALA A 20 27.95 -5.72 -71.13
N GLY A 21 28.91 -6.60 -70.84
CA GLY A 21 30.17 -6.59 -71.54
C GLY A 21 29.86 -6.74 -73.02
N ILE A 22 30.14 -5.70 -73.81
CA ILE A 22 30.04 -5.77 -75.26
C ILE A 22 31.22 -6.62 -75.71
N GLU A 23 31.08 -7.94 -75.57
CA GLU A 23 31.78 -8.85 -76.46
C GLU A 23 31.38 -8.42 -77.87
N LEU A 24 32.34 -7.81 -78.58
CA LEU A 24 32.29 -7.71 -80.03
C LEU A 24 32.47 -9.11 -80.61
N ARG A 25 31.49 -9.98 -80.36
CA ARG A 25 31.30 -11.22 -81.12
C ARG A 25 31.20 -10.79 -82.56
N PHE A 26 32.13 -11.26 -83.37
CA PHE A 26 32.15 -10.99 -84.79
C PHE A 26 30.95 -11.71 -85.42
N VAL A 27 29.79 -11.05 -85.44
CA VAL A 27 28.58 -11.56 -86.08
C VAL A 27 28.89 -11.62 -87.58
N PRO A 28 29.00 -12.82 -88.19
CA PRO A 28 29.18 -12.91 -89.63
C PRO A 28 27.94 -12.31 -90.31
N ASP A 29 28.11 -11.76 -91.52
CA ASP A 29 26.95 -11.34 -92.32
C ASP A 29 25.92 -12.48 -92.42
N PRO A 30 24.61 -12.17 -92.42
CA PRO A 30 23.57 -13.17 -92.53
C PRO A 30 23.77 -14.04 -93.76
N PRO A 31 23.41 -15.33 -93.70
CA PRO A 31 23.48 -16.20 -94.86
C PRO A 31 22.59 -15.63 -95.99
N THR A 32 23.02 -15.80 -97.24
CA THR A 32 22.36 -15.26 -98.43
C THR A 32 21.69 -16.37 -99.22
N LEU A 33 20.44 -16.17 -99.66
CA LEU A 33 19.75 -17.06 -100.59
C LEU A 33 20.05 -16.69 -102.05
N ASN A 34 19.89 -17.65 -102.96
CA ASN A 34 19.80 -17.40 -104.41
C ASN A 34 18.55 -16.61 -104.83
N ILE A 35 17.51 -16.60 -103.99
CA ILE A 35 16.28 -15.84 -104.18
C ILE A 35 16.40 -14.48 -103.48
N THR A 36 16.22 -13.39 -104.23
CA THR A 36 16.22 -12.02 -103.71
C THR A 36 14.86 -11.54 -103.20
N GLU A 37 13.77 -12.21 -103.59
CA GLU A 37 12.41 -11.90 -103.15
C GLU A 37 12.11 -12.53 -101.78
N LYS A 38 11.38 -11.82 -100.92
CA LYS A 38 10.93 -12.34 -99.61
C LYS A 38 9.81 -13.41 -99.72
N THR A 39 9.28 -13.58 -100.93
CA THR A 39 8.19 -14.50 -101.27
C THR A 39 8.49 -15.18 -102.58
N LEU A 40 8.41 -16.51 -102.63
CA LEU A 40 8.46 -17.28 -103.88
C LEU A 40 7.08 -17.87 -104.18
N LYS A 41 6.77 -18.03 -105.47
CA LYS A 41 5.55 -18.67 -105.98
C LYS A 41 5.94 -19.77 -106.96
N ILE A 42 5.49 -21.00 -106.71
CA ILE A 42 5.61 -22.14 -107.62
C ILE A 42 4.25 -22.84 -107.74
N ASN A 43 4.03 -23.64 -108.78
CA ASN A 43 2.81 -24.44 -108.90
C ASN A 43 2.99 -25.79 -108.21
N ALA A 44 1.89 -26.43 -107.81
CA ALA A 44 1.97 -27.80 -107.34
C ALA A 44 2.43 -28.77 -108.45
N SER A 45 3.31 -29.70 -108.08
CA SER A 45 4.11 -30.58 -108.94
C SER A 45 5.40 -29.97 -109.52
N ASP A 46 5.64 -28.67 -109.39
CA ASP A 46 6.92 -28.07 -109.76
C ASP A 46 8.05 -28.56 -108.84
N THR A 47 9.30 -28.25 -109.18
CA THR A 47 10.48 -28.52 -108.33
C THR A 47 11.04 -27.20 -107.81
N LEU A 48 11.14 -27.09 -106.48
CA LEU A 48 11.74 -25.96 -105.77
C LEU A 48 13.24 -26.21 -105.57
N GLU A 49 14.07 -25.22 -105.84
CA GLU A 49 15.51 -25.28 -105.52
C GLU A 49 15.99 -23.96 -104.90
N ILE A 50 16.35 -24.00 -103.61
CA ILE A 50 16.86 -22.84 -102.87
C ILE A 50 18.30 -23.11 -102.44
N THR A 51 19.24 -22.33 -102.97
CA THR A 51 20.64 -22.36 -102.54
C THR A 51 20.90 -21.30 -101.50
N CYS A 52 21.39 -21.70 -100.33
CA CYS A 52 21.86 -20.82 -99.28
C CYS A 52 23.39 -20.83 -99.22
N ARG A 53 24.01 -19.66 -99.02
CA ARG A 53 25.47 -19.48 -98.92
C ARG A 53 25.81 -18.65 -97.68
N GLY A 54 26.94 -18.93 -97.03
CA GLY A 54 27.34 -18.21 -95.83
C GLY A 54 28.78 -18.48 -95.38
N ARG A 55 29.15 -17.87 -94.25
CA ARG A 55 30.51 -17.89 -93.68
C ARG A 55 30.77 -19.04 -92.70
N GLN A 56 29.76 -19.85 -92.37
CA GLN A 56 29.82 -21.01 -91.46
C GLN A 56 28.85 -22.11 -91.93
N ILE A 57 28.92 -23.30 -91.31
CA ILE A 57 28.02 -24.44 -91.57
C ILE A 57 26.56 -24.01 -91.46
N LEU A 58 25.77 -24.33 -92.48
CA LEU A 58 24.37 -23.95 -92.63
C LEU A 58 23.44 -25.10 -92.25
N GLU A 59 22.31 -24.78 -91.62
CA GLU A 59 21.18 -25.70 -91.44
C GLU A 59 19.88 -25.09 -91.96
N TRP A 60 18.94 -25.97 -92.28
CA TRP A 60 17.67 -25.64 -92.94
C TRP A 60 16.49 -26.06 -92.06
N SER A 61 15.68 -25.09 -91.64
CA SER A 61 14.33 -25.31 -91.13
C SER A 61 13.32 -25.21 -92.28
N THR A 62 12.25 -26.00 -92.21
CA THR A 62 11.21 -26.12 -93.24
C THR A 62 9.82 -26.05 -92.60
N PRO A 63 8.76 -25.64 -93.33
CA PRO A 63 7.43 -25.39 -92.77
C PRO A 63 6.85 -26.59 -92.01
N HIS A 64 7.23 -27.79 -92.43
CA HIS A 64 6.86 -29.04 -91.80
C HIS A 64 8.12 -29.81 -91.36
N ASN A 65 8.20 -30.13 -90.07
CA ASN A 65 9.37 -30.76 -89.45
C ASN A 65 9.25 -32.30 -89.49
N ARG A 66 9.28 -32.88 -90.71
CA ARG A 66 9.21 -34.34 -90.90
C ARG A 66 10.56 -35.03 -90.73
N THR A 67 10.49 -36.28 -90.31
CA THR A 67 11.64 -37.17 -90.15
C THR A 67 12.29 -37.54 -91.50
N ARG A 68 13.53 -38.07 -91.43
CA ARG A 68 14.46 -38.33 -92.55
C ARG A 68 13.99 -39.27 -93.68
N SER A 69 12.72 -39.68 -93.73
CA SER A 69 12.21 -40.76 -94.59
C SER A 69 11.32 -40.31 -95.75
N GLU A 70 11.34 -39.03 -96.15
CA GLU A 70 10.64 -38.56 -97.36
C GLU A 70 11.62 -38.23 -98.50
N THR A 71 11.48 -38.94 -99.63
CA THR A 71 12.40 -38.86 -100.78
C THR A 71 12.22 -37.61 -101.65
N ARG A 72 11.18 -36.79 -101.43
CA ARG A 72 10.92 -35.57 -102.21
C ARG A 72 11.85 -34.41 -101.86
N LEU A 73 12.24 -34.29 -100.58
CA LEU A 73 13.00 -33.16 -100.03
C LEU A 73 14.45 -33.58 -99.77
N ILE A 74 15.39 -33.02 -100.55
CA ILE A 74 16.81 -33.36 -100.50
C ILE A 74 17.59 -32.11 -100.07
N LYS A 75 18.49 -32.29 -99.09
CA LYS A 75 19.47 -31.27 -98.66
C LYS A 75 20.83 -31.69 -99.21
N THR A 76 21.36 -30.93 -100.17
CA THR A 76 22.68 -31.14 -100.77
C THR A 76 23.69 -30.13 -100.24
N ASP A 77 24.95 -30.52 -100.22
CA ASP A 77 26.10 -29.65 -99.94
C ASP A 77 26.64 -29.14 -101.28
N CYS A 78 26.89 -27.84 -101.37
CA CYS A 78 27.48 -27.17 -102.54
C CYS A 78 28.74 -26.37 -102.17
N SER A 79 29.32 -26.64 -101.00
CA SER A 79 30.46 -25.91 -100.44
C SER A 79 31.73 -26.11 -101.28
N GLY A 80 32.51 -25.04 -101.43
CA GLY A 80 33.73 -25.04 -102.24
C GLY A 80 34.51 -23.74 -102.10
N ASN A 81 35.83 -23.80 -102.32
CA ASN A 81 36.75 -22.65 -102.28
C ASN A 81 36.56 -21.70 -101.07
N GLY A 82 36.34 -22.27 -99.87
CA GLY A 82 36.25 -21.50 -98.62
C GLY A 82 34.87 -20.90 -98.31
N LEU A 83 33.84 -21.16 -99.13
CA LEU A 83 32.47 -20.74 -98.87
C LEU A 83 31.59 -21.94 -98.51
N PHE A 84 30.80 -21.80 -97.43
CA PHE A 84 29.80 -22.79 -97.05
C PHE A 84 28.52 -22.57 -97.86
N CYS A 85 27.98 -23.65 -98.42
CA CYS A 85 26.84 -23.60 -99.33
C CYS A 85 26.00 -24.86 -99.14
N SER A 86 24.68 -24.71 -99.00
CA SER A 86 23.75 -25.84 -99.03
C SER A 86 22.53 -25.50 -99.88
N THR A 87 22.17 -26.43 -100.77
CA THR A 87 20.96 -26.35 -101.58
C THR A 87 19.88 -27.24 -100.99
N LEU A 88 18.66 -26.73 -100.96
CA LEU A 88 17.44 -27.43 -100.61
C LEU A 88 16.61 -27.65 -101.88
N THR A 89 16.45 -28.90 -102.29
CA THR A 89 15.64 -29.27 -103.46
C THR A 89 14.39 -30.01 -103.01
N LEU A 90 13.20 -29.56 -103.42
CA LEU A 90 11.93 -30.23 -103.18
C LEU A 90 11.28 -30.57 -104.52
N SER A 91 11.30 -31.86 -104.86
CA SER A 91 10.72 -32.39 -106.10
C SER A 91 9.23 -32.71 -105.95
N LYS A 92 8.42 -32.32 -106.95
CA LYS A 92 6.95 -32.50 -106.95
C LYS A 92 6.28 -31.87 -105.72
N ALA A 93 6.49 -30.56 -105.57
CA ALA A 93 5.97 -29.76 -104.46
C ALA A 93 4.44 -29.87 -104.29
N VAL A 94 3.95 -30.01 -103.06
CA VAL A 94 2.50 -30.04 -102.73
C VAL A 94 2.10 -28.92 -101.77
N ALA A 95 0.82 -28.52 -101.78
CA ALA A 95 0.30 -27.42 -100.97
C ALA A 95 0.70 -27.45 -99.48
N ASN A 96 0.72 -28.65 -98.87
CA ASN A 96 1.10 -28.84 -97.45
C ASN A 96 2.56 -28.50 -97.13
N GLU A 97 3.42 -28.31 -98.14
CA GLU A 97 4.82 -27.91 -97.98
C GLU A 97 4.97 -26.37 -98.05
N THR A 98 3.88 -25.62 -98.26
CA THR A 98 3.85 -24.15 -98.25
C THR A 98 4.24 -23.59 -96.87
N GLY A 99 5.05 -22.54 -96.86
CA GLY A 99 5.36 -21.80 -95.63
C GLY A 99 6.74 -21.13 -95.67
N GLU A 100 7.27 -20.83 -94.48
CA GLU A 100 8.61 -20.27 -94.32
C GLU A 100 9.71 -21.32 -94.44
N TYR A 101 10.62 -21.13 -95.40
CA TYR A 101 11.86 -21.87 -95.54
C TYR A 101 13.02 -21.03 -95.01
N ARG A 102 13.70 -21.49 -93.95
CA ARG A 102 14.70 -20.70 -93.21
C ARG A 102 16.06 -21.39 -93.20
N CYS A 103 17.08 -20.69 -93.69
CA CYS A 103 18.48 -21.08 -93.60
C CYS A 103 19.15 -20.33 -92.44
N PHE A 104 19.95 -21.02 -91.62
CA PHE A 104 20.59 -20.42 -90.44
C PHE A 104 21.96 -21.02 -90.15
N TYR A 105 22.82 -20.28 -89.46
CA TYR A 105 24.12 -20.79 -89.02
C TYR A 105 23.97 -21.81 -87.87
N LYS A 106 24.58 -22.99 -88.05
CA LYS A 106 24.53 -24.09 -87.08
C LYS A 106 25.12 -23.68 -85.73
N ASN A 107 24.47 -24.06 -84.63
CA ASN A 107 24.86 -23.76 -83.24
C ASN A 107 24.87 -22.27 -82.84
N LEU A 108 24.33 -21.36 -83.65
CA LEU A 108 24.07 -19.97 -83.26
C LEU A 108 22.57 -19.75 -82.95
N PRO A 109 22.21 -18.74 -82.12
CA PRO A 109 20.82 -18.34 -81.98
C PRO A 109 20.26 -17.89 -83.33
N ILE A 110 19.01 -18.24 -83.61
CA ILE A 110 18.33 -17.97 -84.90
C ILE A 110 17.73 -16.56 -84.82
N GLU A 111 18.44 -15.58 -85.38
CA GLU A 111 18.03 -14.17 -85.45
C GLU A 111 17.94 -13.72 -86.90
N ASP A 112 16.72 -13.41 -87.34
CA ASP A 112 16.43 -13.13 -88.75
C ASP A 112 17.06 -11.82 -89.21
N GLY A 113 17.80 -11.87 -90.33
CA GLY A 113 18.62 -10.77 -90.83
C GLY A 113 19.99 -10.63 -90.16
N LYS A 114 20.38 -11.52 -89.24
CA LYS A 114 21.72 -11.57 -88.62
C LYS A 114 22.40 -12.94 -88.77
N THR A 115 21.73 -14.00 -88.30
CA THR A 115 22.26 -15.37 -88.27
C THR A 115 21.35 -16.35 -89.01
N SER A 116 20.12 -15.92 -89.32
CA SER A 116 19.19 -16.60 -90.22
C SER A 116 18.67 -15.69 -91.33
N ILE A 117 18.27 -16.32 -92.44
CA ILE A 117 17.51 -15.73 -93.54
C ILE A 117 16.38 -16.67 -93.90
N SER A 118 15.27 -16.13 -94.39
CA SER A 118 14.16 -16.95 -94.88
C SER A 118 13.45 -16.35 -96.08
N VAL A 119 12.73 -17.24 -96.77
CA VAL A 119 11.80 -16.94 -97.85
C VAL A 119 10.50 -17.69 -97.60
N TYR A 120 9.36 -17.02 -97.78
CA TYR A 120 8.05 -17.69 -97.70
C TYR A 120 7.70 -18.23 -99.09
N VAL A 121 7.48 -19.55 -99.21
CA VAL A 121 7.20 -20.20 -100.50
C VAL A 121 5.74 -20.64 -100.55
N PHE A 122 4.97 -20.07 -101.48
CA PHE A 122 3.61 -20.50 -101.81
C PHE A 122 3.63 -21.55 -102.91
N ILE A 123 3.10 -22.74 -102.61
CA ILE A 123 3.01 -23.87 -103.54
C ILE A 123 1.57 -23.98 -104.03
N GLN A 124 1.29 -23.32 -105.16
CA GLN A 124 -0.07 -23.04 -105.61
C GLN A 124 -0.79 -24.30 -106.10
N ASP A 125 -1.75 -24.79 -105.32
CA ASP A 125 -2.77 -25.76 -105.76
C ASP A 125 -4.17 -25.25 -105.44
N TYR A 126 -4.90 -24.84 -106.47
CA TYR A 126 -6.29 -24.41 -106.33
C TYR A 126 -7.26 -25.53 -105.90
N ARG A 127 -6.82 -26.81 -105.93
CA ARG A 127 -7.57 -27.97 -105.38
C ARG A 127 -7.30 -28.23 -103.91
N THR A 128 -6.19 -27.71 -103.37
CA THR A 128 -5.86 -27.75 -101.94
C THR A 128 -5.45 -26.36 -101.45
N PRO A 129 -6.40 -25.40 -101.42
CA PRO A 129 -6.11 -23.98 -101.14
C PRO A 129 -5.65 -23.71 -99.70
N PHE A 130 -5.93 -24.61 -98.76
CA PHE A 130 -5.42 -24.55 -97.38
C PHE A 130 -4.33 -25.60 -97.16
N VAL A 131 -3.28 -25.20 -96.45
CA VAL A 131 -2.22 -26.08 -95.93
C VAL A 131 -2.85 -26.97 -94.86
N ARG A 132 -2.93 -28.29 -95.09
CA ARG A 132 -3.54 -29.20 -94.10
C ARG A 132 -2.58 -29.52 -92.96
N MET A 133 -3.13 -29.52 -91.75
CA MET A 133 -2.41 -29.88 -90.53
C MET A 133 -2.14 -31.40 -90.46
N ALA A 134 -1.24 -31.82 -89.57
CA ALA A 134 -0.94 -33.24 -89.35
C ALA A 134 -1.92 -33.96 -88.40
N GLN A 135 -2.87 -33.23 -87.83
CA GLN A 135 -3.97 -33.73 -86.99
C GLN A 135 -5.29 -33.16 -87.52
N ASP A 136 -6.41 -33.80 -87.20
CA ASP A 136 -7.74 -33.39 -87.69
C ASP A 136 -8.22 -32.04 -87.11
N TYR A 137 -7.59 -31.56 -86.04
CA TYR A 137 -7.80 -30.26 -85.43
C TYR A 137 -6.51 -29.80 -84.72
N ASP A 138 -6.47 -28.53 -84.29
CA ASP A 138 -5.45 -27.98 -83.39
C ASP A 138 -6.09 -27.12 -82.29
N VAL A 139 -5.36 -26.80 -81.22
CA VAL A 139 -5.85 -26.08 -80.04
C VAL A 139 -5.18 -24.71 -79.91
N VAL A 140 -5.93 -23.64 -80.19
CA VAL A 140 -5.49 -22.27 -79.99
C VAL A 140 -5.82 -21.84 -78.56
N PHE A 141 -4.79 -21.81 -77.71
CA PHE A 141 -4.88 -21.25 -76.36
C PHE A 141 -4.96 -19.72 -76.43
N ILE A 142 -5.98 -19.13 -75.81
CA ILE A 142 -6.24 -17.69 -75.84
C ILE A 142 -6.38 -17.09 -74.44
N ARG A 143 -6.11 -15.79 -74.34
CA ARG A 143 -6.16 -15.01 -73.10
C ARG A 143 -6.95 -13.74 -73.33
N GLU A 144 -7.87 -13.41 -72.43
CA GLU A 144 -8.74 -12.24 -72.59
C GLU A 144 -7.92 -10.95 -72.62
N GLY A 145 -8.07 -10.19 -73.70
CA GLY A 145 -7.34 -8.94 -73.96
C GLY A 145 -6.06 -9.07 -74.81
N GLU A 146 -5.53 -10.27 -75.03
CA GLU A 146 -4.36 -10.47 -75.92
C GLU A 146 -4.77 -10.63 -77.41
N GLN A 147 -3.85 -10.32 -78.32
CA GLN A 147 -3.99 -10.67 -79.75
C GLN A 147 -3.73 -12.17 -79.97
N VAL A 148 -4.53 -12.78 -80.83
CA VAL A 148 -4.52 -14.20 -81.17
C VAL A 148 -4.32 -14.34 -82.68
N VAL A 149 -3.60 -15.39 -83.09
CA VAL A 149 -3.48 -15.79 -84.48
C VAL A 149 -4.21 -17.11 -84.69
N ILE A 150 -5.14 -17.16 -85.65
CA ILE A 150 -5.77 -18.40 -86.13
C ILE A 150 -5.03 -18.81 -87.41
N PRO A 151 -4.16 -19.84 -87.39
CA PRO A 151 -3.15 -20.06 -88.42
C PRO A 151 -3.70 -20.80 -89.66
N CYS A 152 -4.75 -20.27 -90.27
CA CYS A 152 -5.35 -20.76 -91.51
C CYS A 152 -4.45 -20.51 -92.74
N LEU A 153 -3.27 -21.15 -92.79
CA LEU A 153 -2.30 -20.96 -93.86
C LEU A 153 -2.86 -21.40 -95.22
N VAL A 154 -2.65 -20.58 -96.25
CA VAL A 154 -3.09 -20.83 -97.62
C VAL A 154 -1.93 -21.20 -98.54
N SER A 155 -2.19 -22.08 -99.51
CA SER A 155 -1.22 -22.51 -100.53
C SER A 155 -1.10 -21.50 -101.69
N VAL A 156 -2.10 -20.63 -101.85
CA VAL A 156 -2.16 -19.56 -102.85
C VAL A 156 -2.28 -18.21 -102.12
N GLU A 157 -1.35 -17.29 -102.36
CA GLU A 157 -1.25 -16.00 -101.63
C GLU A 157 -2.51 -15.12 -101.78
N ASN A 158 -3.08 -15.06 -102.99
CA ASN A 158 -4.15 -14.12 -103.35
C ASN A 158 -5.56 -14.74 -103.19
N LEU A 159 -5.81 -15.45 -102.09
CA LEU A 159 -7.15 -15.98 -101.76
C LEU A 159 -7.92 -15.04 -100.84
N ASN A 160 -9.20 -14.83 -101.16
CA ASN A 160 -10.15 -14.15 -100.29
C ASN A 160 -10.73 -15.16 -99.29
N VAL A 161 -10.12 -15.23 -98.11
CA VAL A 161 -10.50 -16.16 -97.04
C VAL A 161 -11.38 -15.45 -96.02
N THR A 162 -12.40 -16.14 -95.52
CA THR A 162 -13.28 -15.69 -94.45
C THR A 162 -13.16 -16.63 -93.24
N LEU A 163 -13.15 -16.07 -92.03
CA LEU A 163 -13.15 -16.82 -90.78
C LEU A 163 -14.59 -17.06 -90.30
N TYR A 164 -14.89 -18.29 -89.89
CA TYR A 164 -16.19 -18.68 -89.33
C TYR A 164 -16.04 -19.27 -87.93
N THR A 165 -16.95 -18.89 -87.03
CA THR A 165 -17.18 -19.62 -85.77
C THR A 165 -18.10 -20.80 -86.03
N LYS A 166 -18.01 -21.86 -85.22
CA LYS A 166 -18.88 -23.05 -85.32
C LYS A 166 -20.04 -23.05 -84.32
N TYR A 167 -19.84 -22.50 -83.12
CA TYR A 167 -20.84 -22.48 -82.06
C TYR A 167 -20.93 -21.08 -81.41
N PRO A 168 -21.90 -20.21 -81.79
CA PRO A 168 -22.81 -20.34 -82.91
C PRO A 168 -22.08 -20.26 -84.26
N VAL A 169 -22.77 -20.56 -85.37
CA VAL A 169 -22.24 -20.26 -86.71
C VAL A 169 -22.36 -18.76 -86.96
N LYS A 170 -21.22 -18.08 -87.16
CA LYS A 170 -21.15 -16.66 -87.45
C LYS A 170 -19.94 -16.38 -88.34
N GLU A 171 -20.13 -15.48 -89.30
CA GLU A 171 -19.07 -14.94 -90.14
C GLU A 171 -18.28 -13.84 -89.41
N LEU A 172 -16.96 -13.87 -89.52
CA LEU A 172 -16.04 -12.85 -89.02
C LEU A 172 -15.34 -12.19 -90.20
N ALA A 173 -15.92 -11.11 -90.69
CA ALA A 173 -15.34 -10.27 -91.73
C ALA A 173 -14.08 -9.54 -91.22
N THR A 174 -13.15 -9.28 -92.13
CA THR A 174 -11.97 -8.43 -91.87
C THR A 174 -12.39 -6.96 -91.84
N ASP A 175 -12.02 -6.25 -90.77
CA ASP A 175 -12.20 -4.80 -90.65
C ASP A 175 -10.96 -4.01 -91.12
N GLY A 176 -9.84 -4.70 -91.37
CA GLY A 176 -8.57 -4.11 -91.81
C GLY A 176 -7.82 -3.36 -90.71
N LYS A 177 -8.24 -3.45 -89.44
CA LYS A 177 -7.70 -2.69 -88.30
C LYS A 177 -7.44 -3.58 -87.09
N ASP A 178 -8.47 -4.26 -86.59
CA ASP A 178 -8.42 -5.11 -85.41
C ASP A 178 -8.50 -6.60 -85.81
N VAL A 179 -9.31 -6.94 -86.83
CA VAL A 179 -9.34 -8.26 -87.50
C VAL A 179 -8.63 -8.17 -88.86
N ILE A 180 -7.39 -8.67 -88.90
CA ILE A 180 -6.48 -8.59 -90.05
C ILE A 180 -6.26 -10.00 -90.63
N TRP A 181 -6.39 -10.13 -91.96
CA TRP A 181 -6.00 -11.33 -92.71
C TRP A 181 -4.58 -11.17 -93.27
N ASP A 182 -3.70 -12.13 -92.99
CA ASP A 182 -2.35 -12.25 -93.56
C ASP A 182 -2.20 -13.66 -94.15
N SER A 183 -2.02 -13.77 -95.47
CA SER A 183 -1.91 -15.06 -96.17
C SER A 183 -0.73 -15.93 -95.72
N LYS A 184 0.24 -15.36 -94.97
CA LYS A 184 1.43 -16.04 -94.43
C LYS A 184 1.29 -16.44 -92.97
N ARG A 185 0.29 -15.92 -92.25
CA ARG A 185 0.11 -16.11 -90.80
C ARG A 185 -1.28 -16.58 -90.40
N GLY A 186 -2.29 -16.36 -91.23
CA GLY A 186 -3.71 -16.56 -90.91
C GLY A 186 -4.40 -15.28 -90.45
N PHE A 187 -5.45 -15.41 -89.64
CA PHE A 187 -6.17 -14.27 -89.07
C PHE A 187 -5.51 -13.79 -87.76
N VAL A 188 -5.15 -12.52 -87.70
CA VAL A 188 -4.74 -11.84 -86.45
C VAL A 188 -5.95 -11.06 -85.91
N LEU A 189 -6.36 -11.33 -84.68
CA LEU A 189 -7.57 -10.74 -84.07
C LEU A 189 -7.47 -10.64 -82.54
N PRO A 190 -8.27 -9.78 -81.87
CA PRO A 190 -8.36 -9.77 -80.41
C PRO A 190 -9.08 -11.04 -79.91
N SER A 191 -8.58 -11.63 -78.82
CA SER A 191 -9.12 -12.89 -78.28
C SER A 191 -10.63 -12.88 -77.98
N HIS A 192 -11.18 -11.74 -77.59
CA HIS A 192 -12.61 -11.57 -77.28
C HIS A 192 -13.53 -11.76 -78.51
N VAL A 193 -13.00 -11.67 -79.74
CA VAL A 193 -13.77 -11.88 -80.97
C VAL A 193 -14.08 -13.37 -81.21
N VAL A 194 -13.27 -14.27 -80.64
CA VAL A 194 -13.39 -15.74 -80.80
C VAL A 194 -13.60 -16.51 -79.50
N SER A 195 -13.49 -15.87 -78.32
CA SER A 195 -13.50 -16.57 -77.03
C SER A 195 -14.80 -17.31 -76.70
N TYR A 196 -15.92 -16.90 -77.28
CA TYR A 196 -17.21 -17.59 -77.16
C TYR A 196 -17.39 -18.75 -78.16
N ALA A 197 -16.56 -18.84 -79.21
CA ALA A 197 -16.84 -19.64 -80.40
C ALA A 197 -16.69 -21.16 -80.20
N GLY A 198 -15.84 -21.56 -79.25
CA GLY A 198 -15.43 -22.94 -78.96
C GLY A 198 -14.59 -23.60 -80.07
N VAL A 199 -15.01 -23.48 -81.32
CA VAL A 199 -14.31 -23.94 -82.52
C VAL A 199 -14.45 -22.88 -83.62
N VAL A 200 -13.35 -22.60 -84.32
CA VAL A 200 -13.31 -21.72 -85.50
C VAL A 200 -12.66 -22.44 -86.69
N TYR A 201 -12.98 -22.04 -87.91
CA TYR A 201 -12.41 -22.58 -89.14
C TYR A 201 -12.45 -21.51 -90.23
N CYS A 202 -11.57 -21.62 -91.22
CA CYS A 202 -11.54 -20.70 -92.34
C CYS A 202 -12.14 -21.33 -93.59
N GLN A 203 -12.70 -20.49 -94.47
CA GLN A 203 -13.36 -20.91 -95.69
C GLN A 203 -13.00 -19.97 -96.85
N THR A 204 -12.91 -20.51 -98.06
CA THR A 204 -12.70 -19.77 -99.31
C THR A 204 -13.55 -20.38 -100.42
N THR A 205 -14.03 -19.56 -101.36
CA THR A 205 -14.80 -20.03 -102.52
C THR A 205 -13.97 -19.84 -103.78
N ILE A 206 -13.73 -20.92 -104.53
CA ILE A 206 -12.91 -20.93 -105.74
C ILE A 206 -13.72 -21.60 -106.85
N ARG A 207 -13.95 -20.92 -107.97
CA ARG A 207 -14.73 -21.43 -109.12
C ARG A 207 -16.10 -22.02 -108.74
N ASN A 208 -16.77 -21.39 -107.76
CA ASN A 208 -18.06 -21.80 -107.17
C ASN A 208 -18.04 -23.06 -106.30
N GLU A 209 -16.86 -23.61 -105.97
CA GLU A 209 -16.68 -24.64 -104.94
C GLU A 209 -16.19 -24.01 -103.62
N THR A 210 -16.73 -24.46 -102.49
CA THR A 210 -16.33 -24.01 -101.15
C THR A 210 -15.30 -24.96 -100.52
N TYR A 211 -14.16 -24.41 -100.12
CA TYR A 211 -13.09 -25.12 -99.43
C TYR A 211 -12.99 -24.63 -97.99
N GLN A 212 -12.69 -25.53 -97.04
CA GLN A 212 -12.54 -25.23 -95.60
C GLN A 212 -11.18 -25.70 -95.06
N SER A 213 -10.67 -25.04 -94.02
CA SER A 213 -9.48 -25.45 -93.27
C SER A 213 -9.79 -26.59 -92.29
N SER A 214 -8.74 -27.18 -91.70
CA SER A 214 -8.92 -27.89 -90.42
C SER A 214 -9.55 -26.96 -89.36
N PRO A 215 -10.41 -27.47 -88.46
CA PRO A 215 -10.96 -26.70 -87.36
C PRO A 215 -9.95 -26.46 -86.23
N TYR A 216 -10.02 -25.29 -85.62
CA TYR A 216 -9.24 -24.87 -84.46
C TYR A 216 -10.13 -24.78 -83.22
N ILE A 217 -9.79 -25.53 -82.17
CA ILE A 217 -10.46 -25.45 -80.87
C ILE A 217 -9.92 -24.22 -80.12
N VAL A 218 -10.80 -23.33 -79.70
CA VAL A 218 -10.44 -22.09 -78.99
C VAL A 218 -10.54 -22.32 -77.48
N ALA A 219 -9.40 -22.33 -76.79
CA ALA A 219 -9.31 -22.63 -75.38
C ALA A 219 -8.92 -21.38 -74.55
N VAL A 220 -9.88 -20.77 -73.85
CA VAL A 220 -9.60 -19.68 -72.91
C VAL A 220 -8.84 -20.21 -71.71
N VAL A 221 -7.65 -19.68 -71.43
CA VAL A 221 -6.80 -20.05 -70.30
C VAL A 221 -6.44 -18.86 -69.42
N GLY A 222 -6.59 -19.04 -68.11
CA GLY A 222 -6.10 -18.11 -67.10
C GLY A 222 -4.72 -18.52 -66.57
N TYR A 223 -4.04 -17.60 -65.87
CA TYR A 223 -2.78 -17.91 -65.16
C TYR A 223 -2.63 -17.23 -63.80
N LYS A 224 -3.48 -16.25 -63.44
CA LYS A 224 -3.31 -15.48 -62.20
C LYS A 224 -3.73 -16.27 -60.96
N ILE A 225 -2.84 -16.27 -59.97
CA ILE A 225 -3.09 -16.77 -58.62
C ILE A 225 -3.27 -15.54 -57.72
N HIS A 226 -4.48 -15.29 -57.21
CA HIS A 226 -4.77 -14.12 -56.39
C HIS A 226 -4.10 -14.24 -55.02
N ASP A 227 -4.27 -15.37 -54.34
CA ASP A 227 -3.61 -15.70 -53.09
C ASP A 227 -3.39 -17.22 -52.97
N LEU A 228 -2.54 -17.60 -52.02
CA LEU A 228 -2.30 -18.97 -51.62
C LEU A 228 -2.24 -19.01 -50.09
N THR A 229 -3.03 -19.87 -49.47
CA THR A 229 -3.11 -20.04 -48.02
C THR A 229 -2.80 -21.48 -47.65
N LEU A 230 -2.21 -21.69 -46.46
CA LEU A 230 -1.94 -23.00 -45.91
C LEU A 230 -2.46 -23.02 -44.46
N SER A 231 -3.42 -23.90 -44.19
CA SER A 231 -4.20 -23.89 -42.95
C SER A 231 -4.23 -25.28 -42.29
N PRO A 232 -4.00 -25.37 -40.96
CA PRO A 232 -3.54 -24.30 -40.07
C PRO A 232 -2.06 -23.89 -40.32
N PRO A 233 -1.67 -22.63 -40.07
CA PRO A 233 -0.29 -22.15 -40.27
C PRO A 233 0.67 -22.58 -39.15
N HIS A 234 0.13 -22.88 -37.96
CA HIS A 234 0.90 -23.40 -36.82
C HIS A 234 0.10 -24.52 -36.19
N GLU A 235 0.63 -25.73 -36.23
CA GLU A 235 -0.01 -26.93 -35.71
C GLU A 235 0.85 -27.59 -34.62
N ARG A 236 0.17 -28.18 -33.64
CA ARG A 236 0.80 -28.91 -32.53
C ARG A 236 0.10 -30.25 -32.40
N LEU A 237 0.86 -31.33 -32.41
CA LEU A 237 0.36 -32.71 -32.30
C LEU A 237 1.18 -33.49 -31.27
N THR A 238 0.72 -34.70 -30.96
CA THR A 238 1.45 -35.75 -30.26
C THR A 238 1.72 -36.94 -31.16
N VAL A 239 2.75 -37.72 -30.83
CA VAL A 239 3.11 -38.94 -31.57
C VAL A 239 1.90 -39.88 -31.66
N GLY A 240 1.61 -40.36 -32.87
CA GLY A 240 0.42 -41.17 -33.16
C GLY A 240 -0.73 -40.42 -33.82
N GLU A 241 -0.83 -39.09 -33.68
CA GLU A 241 -1.92 -38.30 -34.26
C GLU A 241 -1.83 -38.18 -35.81
N ARG A 242 -2.86 -37.59 -36.43
CA ARG A 242 -2.94 -37.36 -37.88
C ARG A 242 -2.82 -35.86 -38.18
N LEU A 243 -1.82 -35.50 -38.98
CA LEU A 243 -1.72 -34.14 -39.54
C LEU A 243 -2.71 -34.00 -40.70
N MET A 244 -3.38 -32.85 -40.78
CA MET A 244 -4.15 -32.41 -41.94
C MET A 244 -3.83 -30.94 -42.22
N LEU A 245 -3.15 -30.67 -43.34
CA LEU A 245 -2.83 -29.32 -43.80
C LEU A 245 -3.53 -29.07 -45.14
N ASN A 246 -4.44 -28.10 -45.20
CA ASN A 246 -5.13 -27.73 -46.44
C ASN A 246 -4.45 -26.50 -47.07
N CYS A 247 -3.98 -26.67 -48.30
CA CYS A 247 -3.41 -25.61 -49.12
C CYS A 247 -4.45 -25.12 -50.13
N THR A 248 -4.92 -23.89 -50.01
CA THR A 248 -5.99 -23.33 -50.87
C THR A 248 -5.47 -22.14 -51.67
N ALA A 249 -5.60 -22.22 -52.99
CA ALA A 249 -5.32 -21.17 -53.95
C ALA A 249 -6.63 -20.58 -54.49
N HIS A 250 -6.78 -19.26 -54.45
CA HIS A 250 -7.83 -18.58 -55.21
C HIS A 250 -7.23 -18.04 -56.51
N THR A 251 -7.92 -18.30 -57.62
CA THR A 251 -7.43 -18.09 -58.98
C THR A 251 -8.53 -17.49 -59.86
N GLU A 252 -8.17 -16.90 -60.99
CA GLU A 252 -9.15 -16.49 -62.00
C GLU A 252 -9.84 -17.70 -62.66
N LEU A 253 -10.82 -17.48 -63.53
CA LEU A 253 -11.45 -18.58 -64.26
C LEU A 253 -10.46 -19.24 -65.24
N ASN A 254 -10.70 -20.52 -65.52
CA ASN A 254 -9.93 -21.35 -66.47
C ASN A 254 -8.43 -21.46 -66.17
N VAL A 255 -8.02 -21.30 -64.91
CA VAL A 255 -6.67 -21.61 -64.43
C VAL A 255 -6.56 -23.11 -64.11
N GLY A 256 -5.45 -23.73 -64.50
CA GLY A 256 -4.95 -24.99 -63.95
C GLY A 256 -3.82 -24.73 -62.95
N ILE A 257 -3.78 -25.47 -61.85
CA ILE A 257 -2.74 -25.35 -60.82
C ILE A 257 -2.12 -26.71 -60.54
N ASP A 258 -0.80 -26.79 -60.60
CA ASP A 258 0.00 -27.85 -59.99
C ASP A 258 0.30 -27.48 -58.53
N PHE A 259 0.18 -28.46 -57.62
CA PHE A 259 0.39 -28.30 -56.18
C PHE A 259 1.54 -29.18 -55.71
N GLN A 260 2.67 -28.56 -55.36
CA GLN A 260 3.89 -29.22 -54.93
C GLN A 260 4.12 -29.00 -53.43
N TRP A 261 4.42 -30.08 -52.70
CA TRP A 261 4.72 -30.05 -51.27
C TRP A 261 6.21 -30.30 -51.03
N ILE A 262 6.80 -29.55 -50.10
CA ILE A 262 8.16 -29.76 -49.61
C ILE A 262 8.11 -30.07 -48.11
N PHE A 263 8.76 -31.16 -47.71
CA PHE A 263 8.71 -31.69 -46.34
C PHE A 263 9.93 -31.25 -45.50
N PRO A 264 9.83 -31.23 -44.15
CA PRO A 264 10.93 -30.82 -43.27
C PRO A 264 12.27 -31.55 -43.49
N HIS A 265 12.24 -32.82 -43.90
CA HIS A 265 13.43 -33.65 -44.14
C HIS A 265 14.13 -33.38 -45.48
N GLU A 266 13.38 -32.92 -46.48
CA GLU A 266 13.83 -32.81 -47.87
C GLU A 266 14.96 -31.78 -48.02
N LYS A 267 14.97 -30.77 -47.15
CA LYS A 267 16.02 -29.74 -47.05
C LYS A 267 17.33 -30.23 -46.41
N ARG A 268 17.40 -31.44 -45.85
CA ARG A 268 18.59 -31.93 -45.11
C ARG A 268 19.57 -32.77 -45.93
N GLY A 269 19.29 -33.03 -47.22
CA GLY A 269 20.19 -33.81 -48.08
C GLY A 269 20.30 -35.31 -47.71
N VAL A 270 19.39 -35.81 -46.87
CA VAL A 270 19.28 -37.22 -46.49
C VAL A 270 18.16 -37.85 -47.32
N ASN A 271 18.36 -39.08 -47.81
CA ASN A 271 17.35 -39.86 -48.52
C ASN A 271 16.24 -40.39 -47.58
N SER A 272 15.55 -39.47 -46.91
CA SER A 272 14.46 -39.72 -45.96
C SER A 272 13.25 -38.83 -46.27
N SER A 273 12.82 -38.83 -47.53
CA SER A 273 11.45 -38.43 -47.88
C SER A 273 10.45 -39.23 -47.04
N ILE A 274 9.36 -38.61 -46.58
CA ILE A 274 8.27 -39.34 -45.93
C ILE A 274 7.80 -40.45 -46.91
N PRO A 275 7.76 -41.73 -46.52
CA PRO A 275 7.33 -42.80 -47.43
C PRO A 275 5.95 -42.52 -47.99
N ARG A 276 5.74 -42.76 -49.29
CA ARG A 276 4.47 -42.55 -50.01
C ARG A 276 3.26 -43.32 -49.45
N SER A 277 3.49 -44.20 -48.48
CA SER A 277 2.47 -44.92 -47.69
C SER A 277 2.03 -44.20 -46.40
N ARG A 278 2.85 -43.28 -45.85
CA ARG A 278 2.51 -42.50 -44.63
C ARG A 278 1.73 -41.22 -44.92
N TYR A 279 1.83 -40.68 -46.15
CA TYR A 279 1.13 -39.45 -46.53
C TYR A 279 0.21 -39.64 -47.75
N GLU A 280 -0.82 -38.81 -47.83
CA GLU A 280 -1.87 -38.84 -48.85
C GLU A 280 -2.27 -37.39 -49.19
N THR A 281 -2.61 -37.11 -50.45
CA THR A 281 -3.01 -35.78 -50.91
C THR A 281 -4.38 -35.83 -51.60
N SER A 282 -5.35 -35.08 -51.10
CA SER A 282 -6.68 -34.96 -51.71
C SER A 282 -6.82 -33.60 -52.39
N SER A 283 -7.26 -33.57 -53.65
CA SER A 283 -7.48 -32.31 -54.40
C SER A 283 -8.97 -32.00 -54.50
N TYR A 284 -9.33 -30.74 -54.29
CA TYR A 284 -10.69 -30.23 -54.37
C TYR A 284 -10.77 -28.98 -55.27
N LYS A 285 -11.89 -28.82 -55.97
CA LYS A 285 -12.14 -27.70 -56.90
C LYS A 285 -13.57 -27.19 -56.72
N LYS A 286 -13.69 -25.89 -56.49
CA LYS A 286 -14.95 -25.18 -56.28
C LYS A 286 -14.97 -23.94 -57.16
N LYS A 287 -15.97 -23.84 -58.03
CA LYS A 287 -16.18 -22.66 -58.88
C LYS A 287 -16.95 -21.61 -58.10
N LEU A 288 -16.38 -20.42 -58.00
CA LEU A 288 -17.05 -19.21 -57.52
C LEU A 288 -17.57 -18.41 -58.73
N TRP A 289 -18.26 -17.30 -58.49
CA TRP A 289 -18.95 -16.55 -59.55
C TRP A 289 -18.00 -16.03 -60.65
N ASN A 290 -16.81 -15.55 -60.26
CA ASN A 290 -15.78 -14.97 -61.13
C ASN A 290 -14.38 -15.56 -60.92
N SER A 291 -14.25 -16.64 -60.16
CA SER A 291 -12.96 -17.20 -59.70
C SER A 291 -13.05 -18.71 -59.42
N LEU A 292 -11.90 -19.35 -59.27
CA LEU A 292 -11.79 -20.75 -58.85
C LEU A 292 -11.06 -20.85 -57.51
N GLU A 293 -11.69 -21.53 -56.55
CA GLU A 293 -11.09 -22.01 -55.31
C GLU A 293 -10.58 -23.43 -55.58
N LEU A 294 -9.27 -23.58 -55.61
CA LEU A 294 -8.57 -24.84 -55.83
C LEU A 294 -7.81 -25.18 -54.56
N SER A 295 -7.95 -26.38 -54.03
CA SER A 295 -7.20 -26.78 -52.84
C SER A 295 -6.62 -28.17 -52.93
N ASN A 296 -5.52 -28.39 -52.22
CA ASN A 296 -4.89 -29.67 -52.03
C ASN A 296 -4.64 -29.86 -50.54
N THR A 297 -5.18 -30.92 -49.95
CA THR A 297 -5.03 -31.26 -48.54
C THR A 297 -4.03 -32.39 -48.38
N LEU A 298 -2.90 -32.09 -47.73
CA LEU A 298 -1.92 -33.07 -47.28
C LEU A 298 -2.39 -33.70 -45.96
N ILE A 299 -2.41 -35.03 -45.93
CA ILE A 299 -2.75 -35.83 -44.76
C ILE A 299 -1.55 -36.72 -44.43
N VAL A 300 -0.99 -36.61 -43.22
CA VAL A 300 0.09 -37.50 -42.73
C VAL A 300 -0.46 -38.35 -41.58
N LYS A 301 -0.34 -39.67 -41.72
CA LYS A 301 -0.89 -40.67 -40.78
C LYS A 301 0.22 -41.12 -39.82
N ASN A 302 -0.08 -41.10 -38.52
CA ASN A 302 0.86 -41.45 -37.44
C ASN A 302 2.14 -40.56 -37.50
N VAL A 303 2.00 -39.33 -37.04
CA VAL A 303 3.11 -38.37 -36.95
C VAL A 303 4.11 -38.79 -35.87
N THR A 304 5.38 -38.48 -36.11
CA THR A 304 6.50 -38.72 -35.18
C THR A 304 7.19 -37.41 -34.82
N VAL A 305 8.00 -37.38 -33.74
CA VAL A 305 8.80 -36.21 -33.37
C VAL A 305 9.66 -35.69 -34.53
N ASN A 306 10.16 -36.60 -35.37
CA ASN A 306 10.98 -36.27 -36.53
C ASN A 306 10.22 -35.45 -37.59
N ASP A 307 8.91 -35.72 -37.78
CA ASP A 307 8.06 -35.00 -38.74
C ASP A 307 7.81 -33.50 -38.35
N THR A 308 8.34 -33.05 -37.21
CA THR A 308 8.38 -31.63 -36.78
C THR A 308 9.15 -30.75 -37.77
N GLY A 309 8.57 -29.60 -38.14
CA GLY A 309 9.26 -28.57 -38.90
C GLY A 309 8.35 -27.73 -39.81
N GLU A 310 8.97 -27.06 -40.78
CA GLU A 310 8.26 -26.26 -41.78
C GLU A 310 7.82 -27.13 -42.97
N TYR A 311 6.52 -27.19 -43.20
CA TYR A 311 5.88 -27.70 -44.41
C TYR A 311 5.64 -26.54 -45.38
N ILE A 312 5.98 -26.73 -46.64
CA ILE A 312 5.76 -25.73 -47.69
C ILE A 312 4.82 -26.30 -48.74
N CYS A 313 3.78 -25.56 -49.09
CA CYS A 313 2.96 -25.79 -50.27
C CYS A 313 3.27 -24.74 -51.33
N THR A 314 3.44 -25.17 -52.58
CA THR A 314 3.72 -24.33 -53.74
C THR A 314 2.65 -24.58 -54.79
N ALA A 315 1.96 -23.52 -55.22
CA ALA A 315 0.99 -23.56 -56.31
C ALA A 315 1.58 -22.91 -57.57
N SER A 316 1.49 -23.59 -58.71
CA SER A 316 2.03 -23.11 -60.00
C SER A 316 0.98 -23.19 -61.11
N SER A 317 0.79 -22.09 -61.84
CA SER A 317 0.05 -22.03 -63.11
C SER A 317 0.96 -22.11 -64.34
N GLY A 318 2.22 -22.52 -64.17
CA GLY A 318 3.25 -22.53 -65.22
C GLY A 318 3.86 -21.16 -65.52
N GLN A 319 3.10 -20.07 -65.40
CA GLN A 319 3.62 -18.69 -65.52
C GLN A 319 3.61 -17.89 -64.21
N MET A 320 2.75 -18.24 -63.25
CA MET A 320 2.78 -17.66 -61.91
C MET A 320 2.93 -18.76 -60.86
N GLN A 321 3.77 -18.50 -59.87
CA GLN A 321 3.99 -19.41 -58.74
C GLN A 321 3.77 -18.65 -57.42
N LYS A 322 3.10 -19.29 -56.46
CA LYS A 322 2.96 -18.79 -55.08
C LYS A 322 3.32 -19.88 -54.08
N ILE A 323 3.76 -19.46 -52.90
CA ILE A 323 4.30 -20.33 -51.85
C ILE A 323 3.63 -19.97 -50.51
N ALA A 324 3.12 -20.97 -49.81
CA ALA A 324 2.54 -20.87 -48.47
C ALA A 324 3.23 -21.85 -47.52
N ARG A 325 3.29 -21.52 -46.22
CA ARG A 325 4.13 -22.18 -45.22
C ARG A 325 3.33 -22.45 -43.95
N ALA A 326 3.56 -23.61 -43.34
CA ALA A 326 3.03 -23.97 -42.03
C ALA A 326 4.10 -24.66 -41.19
N VAL A 327 4.01 -24.52 -39.86
CA VAL A 327 4.95 -25.13 -38.90
C VAL A 327 4.22 -26.15 -38.05
N LEU A 328 4.69 -27.40 -38.07
CA LEU A 328 4.25 -28.47 -37.16
C LEU A 328 5.27 -28.65 -36.03
N ILE A 329 4.77 -28.82 -34.81
CA ILE A 329 5.55 -29.33 -33.66
C ILE A 329 4.87 -30.60 -33.15
N VAL A 330 5.61 -31.72 -33.10
CA VAL A 330 5.12 -32.99 -32.55
C VAL A 330 5.79 -33.29 -31.21
N TYR A 331 5.00 -33.41 -30.15
CA TYR A 331 5.45 -33.80 -28.81
C TYR A 331 5.38 -35.32 -28.60
N GLU A 332 6.30 -35.87 -27.80
CA GLU A 332 6.32 -37.31 -27.47
C GLU A 332 5.05 -37.77 -26.73
N LYS A 333 4.49 -36.91 -25.88
CA LYS A 333 3.29 -37.16 -25.08
C LYS A 333 2.57 -35.86 -24.72
N PRO A 334 1.27 -35.89 -24.36
CA PRO A 334 0.60 -34.76 -23.73
C PRO A 334 1.26 -34.40 -22.39
N PHE A 335 1.20 -33.14 -21.98
CA PHE A 335 1.80 -32.67 -20.72
C PHE A 335 1.14 -31.39 -20.19
N ILE A 336 1.32 -31.14 -18.89
CA ILE A 336 1.09 -29.85 -18.24
C ILE A 336 2.29 -29.54 -17.36
N ALA A 337 3.00 -28.45 -17.64
CA ALA A 337 4.11 -27.93 -16.84
C ALA A 337 3.73 -26.58 -16.24
N LEU A 338 4.03 -26.37 -14.96
CA LEU A 338 3.89 -25.09 -14.27
C LEU A 338 5.26 -24.44 -14.10
N ASN A 339 5.31 -23.10 -14.10
CA ASN A 339 6.54 -22.39 -13.76
C ASN A 339 6.66 -22.23 -12.24
N ASP A 340 7.63 -22.94 -11.63
CA ASP A 340 7.86 -22.94 -10.18
C ASP A 340 8.52 -21.67 -9.63
N GLN A 341 9.00 -20.76 -10.48
CA GLN A 341 9.57 -19.47 -10.04
C GLN A 341 8.51 -18.42 -9.67
N MET A 342 7.22 -18.76 -9.70
CA MET A 342 6.15 -17.83 -9.33
C MET A 342 5.94 -17.77 -7.81
N LEU A 343 5.93 -16.56 -7.25
CA LEU A 343 5.48 -16.29 -5.90
C LEU A 343 4.06 -16.84 -5.70
N GLN A 344 3.90 -17.70 -4.69
CA GLN A 344 2.60 -18.28 -4.33
C GLN A 344 1.76 -17.30 -3.50
N THR A 345 2.34 -16.20 -3.01
CA THR A 345 1.63 -15.13 -2.31
C THR A 345 1.34 -13.98 -3.27
N VAL A 346 0.09 -13.54 -3.33
CA VAL A 346 -0.37 -12.36 -4.08
C VAL A 346 -0.89 -11.34 -3.08
N GLU A 347 -0.53 -10.07 -3.25
CA GLU A 347 -1.08 -8.97 -2.45
C GLU A 347 -2.04 -8.11 -3.26
N ALA A 348 -3.10 -7.63 -2.59
CA ALA A 348 -4.04 -6.64 -3.10
C ALA A 348 -4.45 -5.68 -1.99
N THR A 349 -4.97 -4.50 -2.35
CA THR A 349 -5.52 -3.53 -1.39
C THR A 349 -7.05 -3.55 -1.43
N ALA A 350 -7.73 -3.47 -0.29
CA ALA A 350 -9.19 -3.33 -0.27
C ALA A 350 -9.61 -2.00 -0.91
N GLY A 351 -10.61 -2.05 -1.80
CA GLY A 351 -11.02 -0.92 -2.65
C GLY A 351 -10.28 -0.80 -3.98
N GLN A 352 -9.28 -1.65 -4.25
CA GLN A 352 -8.60 -1.73 -5.54
C GLN A 352 -9.55 -2.23 -6.65
N GLU A 353 -9.49 -1.61 -7.84
CA GLU A 353 -10.40 -1.88 -8.96
C GLU A 353 -10.29 -3.32 -9.48
N GLU A 354 -9.07 -3.83 -9.69
CA GLU A 354 -8.81 -5.25 -9.97
C GLU A 354 -7.54 -5.76 -9.29
N ALA A 355 -7.57 -7.03 -8.86
CA ALA A 355 -6.41 -7.82 -8.45
C ALA A 355 -6.34 -9.13 -9.24
N LYS A 356 -5.14 -9.57 -9.61
CA LYS A 356 -4.95 -10.62 -10.62
C LYS A 356 -3.95 -11.68 -10.17
N ILE A 357 -4.44 -12.90 -9.96
CA ILE A 357 -3.62 -14.08 -9.70
C ILE A 357 -3.20 -14.66 -11.05
N LEU A 358 -1.91 -14.55 -11.38
CA LEU A 358 -1.35 -15.00 -12.67
C LEU A 358 -0.74 -16.39 -12.54
N VAL A 359 -1.03 -17.28 -13.49
CA VAL A 359 -0.51 -18.66 -13.55
C VAL A 359 0.20 -18.87 -14.87
N LYS A 360 1.54 -18.91 -14.85
CA LYS A 360 2.36 -19.26 -16.02
C LYS A 360 2.47 -20.78 -16.11
N TYR A 361 1.79 -21.35 -17.11
CA TYR A 361 1.86 -22.77 -17.47
C TYR A 361 2.28 -22.95 -18.93
N TYR A 362 2.75 -24.15 -19.27
CA TYR A 362 3.01 -24.60 -20.62
C TYR A 362 2.44 -26.01 -20.77
N ALA A 363 1.56 -26.24 -21.75
CA ALA A 363 0.82 -27.50 -21.87
C ALA A 363 0.50 -27.85 -23.32
N TYR A 364 0.31 -29.13 -23.58
CA TYR A 364 -0.34 -29.63 -24.79
C TYR A 364 -1.21 -30.86 -24.48
N PRO A 365 -2.46 -30.93 -24.98
CA PRO A 365 -3.24 -29.81 -25.55
C PRO A 365 -3.60 -28.77 -24.48
N GLU A 366 -4.22 -27.65 -24.88
CA GLU A 366 -4.70 -26.65 -23.92
C GLU A 366 -5.64 -27.30 -22.87
N PRO A 367 -5.34 -27.22 -21.56
CA PRO A 367 -6.06 -27.94 -20.52
C PRO A 367 -7.47 -27.38 -20.29
N SER A 368 -8.29 -28.08 -19.51
CA SER A 368 -9.46 -27.47 -18.86
C SER A 368 -9.06 -26.94 -17.49
N VAL A 369 -9.29 -25.65 -17.26
CA VAL A 369 -8.86 -24.94 -16.05
C VAL A 369 -10.07 -24.65 -15.16
N LYS A 370 -9.97 -25.01 -13.88
CA LYS A 370 -10.95 -24.70 -12.83
C LYS A 370 -10.27 -23.95 -11.69
N TRP A 371 -11.02 -23.07 -11.03
CA TRP A 371 -10.54 -22.28 -9.90
C TRP A 371 -11.41 -22.50 -8.66
N TYR A 372 -10.75 -22.61 -7.51
CA TYR A 372 -11.35 -22.84 -6.21
C TYR A 372 -10.88 -21.75 -5.25
N LYS A 373 -11.77 -21.27 -4.36
CA LYS A 373 -11.46 -20.35 -3.25
C LYS A 373 -11.74 -21.08 -1.94
N ASN A 374 -10.73 -21.25 -1.09
CA ASN A 374 -10.81 -22.02 0.16
C ASN A 374 -11.48 -23.40 -0.08
N ASP A 375 -10.97 -24.10 -1.10
CA ASP A 375 -11.41 -25.42 -1.60
C ASP A 375 -12.87 -25.51 -2.12
N GLN A 376 -13.62 -24.42 -2.13
CA GLN A 376 -14.92 -24.32 -2.81
C GLN A 376 -14.74 -23.89 -4.26
N LEU A 377 -15.41 -24.58 -5.20
CA LEU A 377 -15.38 -24.24 -6.64
C LEU A 377 -15.99 -22.85 -6.86
N ILE A 378 -15.33 -21.99 -7.64
CA ILE A 378 -15.88 -20.71 -8.08
C ILE A 378 -16.88 -21.00 -9.21
N VAL A 379 -18.13 -20.55 -9.04
CA VAL A 379 -19.27 -20.84 -9.94
C VAL A 379 -19.74 -19.55 -10.63
N ALA A 380 -20.48 -19.66 -11.73
CA ALA A 380 -21.04 -18.54 -12.50
C ALA A 380 -21.78 -17.44 -11.70
N LYS A 381 -22.21 -17.70 -10.46
CA LYS A 381 -22.75 -16.66 -9.56
C LYS A 381 -21.69 -15.67 -9.07
N ASP A 382 -20.41 -16.06 -8.99
CA ASP A 382 -19.29 -15.20 -8.59
C ASP A 382 -18.60 -14.54 -9.79
N GLU A 383 -18.78 -15.08 -11.01
CA GLU A 383 -18.09 -14.66 -12.24
C GLU A 383 -18.33 -13.22 -12.66
N TYR A 384 -19.35 -12.52 -12.15
CA TYR A 384 -19.49 -11.07 -12.40
C TYR A 384 -18.31 -10.28 -11.79
N ARG A 385 -17.77 -10.74 -10.65
CA ARG A 385 -16.71 -10.08 -9.88
C ARG A 385 -15.40 -10.86 -9.81
N ILE A 386 -15.43 -12.19 -9.89
CA ILE A 386 -14.25 -13.06 -9.86
C ILE A 386 -14.18 -13.85 -11.17
N LYS A 387 -13.51 -13.28 -12.18
CA LYS A 387 -13.47 -13.83 -13.55
C LYS A 387 -12.28 -14.78 -13.74
N PRO A 388 -12.51 -16.09 -13.93
CA PRO A 388 -11.46 -17.00 -14.36
C PRO A 388 -11.08 -16.76 -15.82
N SER A 389 -9.85 -17.10 -16.16
CA SER A 389 -9.28 -17.04 -17.51
C SER A 389 -8.19 -18.11 -17.62
N ARG A 390 -7.82 -18.50 -18.85
CA ARG A 390 -6.95 -19.67 -19.11
C ARG A 390 -5.68 -19.69 -18.24
N GLY A 391 -5.01 -18.53 -18.10
CA GLY A 391 -3.81 -18.36 -17.26
C GLY A 391 -3.94 -17.40 -16.08
N SER A 392 -5.14 -17.01 -15.65
CA SER A 392 -5.29 -16.08 -14.51
C SER A 392 -6.69 -16.06 -13.88
N LEU A 393 -6.78 -15.68 -12.61
CA LEU A 393 -8.02 -15.26 -11.95
C LEU A 393 -8.00 -13.76 -11.72
N THR A 394 -9.06 -13.03 -12.09
CA THR A 394 -9.17 -11.58 -11.90
C THR A 394 -10.33 -11.25 -10.97
N ILE A 395 -10.05 -10.55 -9.87
CA ILE A 395 -11.00 -10.17 -8.83
C ILE A 395 -11.22 -8.65 -8.91
N TYR A 396 -12.41 -8.23 -9.28
CA TYR A 396 -12.79 -6.82 -9.36
C TYR A 396 -13.34 -6.31 -8.02
N GLY A 397 -13.12 -5.03 -7.69
CA GLY A 397 -13.62 -4.41 -6.46
C GLY A 397 -13.23 -5.21 -5.21
N VAL A 398 -11.92 -5.23 -4.91
CA VAL A 398 -11.33 -6.10 -3.89
C VAL A 398 -11.84 -5.77 -2.49
N THR A 399 -12.23 -6.79 -1.73
CA THR A 399 -12.69 -6.65 -0.32
C THR A 399 -11.87 -7.51 0.63
N GLU A 400 -11.87 -7.19 1.92
CA GLU A 400 -11.22 -8.00 2.97
C GLU A 400 -11.66 -9.48 2.94
N LYS A 401 -12.92 -9.74 2.57
CA LYS A 401 -13.50 -11.09 2.41
C LYS A 401 -12.95 -11.87 1.21
N ASP A 402 -12.09 -11.27 0.40
CA ASP A 402 -11.40 -11.93 -0.71
C ASP A 402 -10.05 -12.52 -0.32
N ALA A 403 -9.51 -12.23 0.86
CA ALA A 403 -8.36 -12.94 1.38
C ALA A 403 -8.64 -14.45 1.52
N GLY A 404 -7.64 -15.29 1.21
CA GLY A 404 -7.76 -16.74 1.26
C GLY A 404 -6.88 -17.49 0.28
N ASN A 405 -7.05 -18.80 0.22
CA ASN A 405 -6.29 -19.70 -0.65
C ASN A 405 -7.05 -19.96 -1.95
N TYR A 406 -6.46 -19.59 -3.07
CA TYR A 406 -7.00 -19.79 -4.40
C TYR A 406 -6.26 -20.93 -5.11
N THR A 407 -6.93 -22.06 -5.29
CA THR A 407 -6.35 -23.24 -5.93
C THR A 407 -6.82 -23.32 -7.39
N VAL A 408 -5.86 -23.34 -8.32
CA VAL A 408 -6.11 -23.68 -9.73
C VAL A 408 -5.90 -25.17 -9.95
N VAL A 409 -6.81 -25.79 -10.69
CA VAL A 409 -6.74 -27.18 -11.14
C VAL A 409 -6.77 -27.20 -12.66
N MET A 410 -5.76 -27.79 -13.28
CA MET A 410 -5.59 -27.91 -14.72
C MET A 410 -5.63 -29.39 -15.11
N THR A 411 -6.71 -29.80 -15.77
CA THR A 411 -6.90 -31.19 -16.23
C THR A 411 -6.50 -31.33 -17.69
N ASN A 412 -5.69 -32.33 -18.03
CA ASN A 412 -5.36 -32.66 -19.41
C ASN A 412 -6.57 -33.35 -20.09
N LYS A 413 -6.99 -32.84 -21.25
CA LYS A 413 -8.18 -33.35 -21.95
C LYS A 413 -7.99 -34.78 -22.49
N ILE A 414 -6.76 -35.18 -22.79
CA ILE A 414 -6.42 -36.51 -23.31
C ILE A 414 -6.18 -37.47 -22.14
N THR A 415 -5.11 -37.26 -21.37
CA THR A 415 -4.63 -38.19 -20.34
C THR A 415 -5.47 -38.19 -19.05
N LYS A 416 -6.33 -37.19 -18.85
CA LYS A 416 -7.11 -36.92 -17.63
C LYS A 416 -6.27 -36.60 -16.37
N GLU A 417 -4.95 -36.50 -16.51
CA GLU A 417 -4.05 -36.06 -15.45
C GLU A 417 -4.40 -34.64 -14.97
N GLU A 418 -4.30 -34.40 -13.66
CA GLU A 418 -4.58 -33.10 -13.06
C GLU A 418 -3.34 -32.50 -12.40
N GLN A 419 -2.94 -31.30 -12.84
CA GLN A 419 -1.93 -30.50 -12.17
C GLN A 419 -2.60 -29.42 -11.31
N ARG A 420 -2.11 -29.25 -10.08
CA ARG A 420 -2.69 -28.32 -9.08
C ARG A 420 -1.65 -27.30 -8.61
N ARG A 421 -2.12 -26.09 -8.25
CA ARG A 421 -1.31 -25.03 -7.64
C ARG A 421 -2.19 -24.12 -6.79
N THR A 422 -1.74 -23.77 -5.59
CA THR A 422 -2.45 -22.88 -4.68
C THR A 422 -1.71 -21.56 -4.56
N PHE A 423 -2.47 -20.46 -4.52
CA PHE A 423 -1.98 -19.10 -4.30
C PHE A 423 -2.68 -18.50 -3.09
N GLN A 424 -1.94 -17.91 -2.16
CA GLN A 424 -2.48 -17.19 -1.02
C GLN A 424 -2.69 -15.71 -1.40
N LEU A 425 -3.94 -15.27 -1.43
CA LEU A 425 -4.28 -13.85 -1.59
C LEU A 425 -4.34 -13.17 -0.23
N LEU A 426 -3.49 -12.17 -0.04
CA LEU A 426 -3.49 -11.27 1.11
C LEU A 426 -4.17 -9.96 0.71
N VAL A 427 -5.21 -9.57 1.44
CA VAL A 427 -5.90 -8.28 1.23
C VAL A 427 -5.50 -7.31 2.34
N ASN A 428 -4.72 -6.31 1.96
CA ASN A 428 -4.26 -5.24 2.82
C ASN A 428 -5.38 -4.19 2.99
N VAL A 429 -5.65 -3.77 4.23
CA VAL A 429 -6.64 -2.74 4.55
C VAL A 429 -5.95 -1.65 5.39
N HIS A 430 -6.40 -0.40 5.27
CA HIS A 430 -6.03 0.63 6.25
C HIS A 430 -6.41 0.18 7.67
N PRO A 431 -5.59 0.48 8.69
CA PRO A 431 -5.88 0.06 10.05
C PRO A 431 -7.12 0.80 10.55
N LYS A 432 -8.13 0.04 11.02
CA LYS A 432 -9.39 0.58 11.53
C LYS A 432 -9.52 0.31 13.02
N ILE A 433 -9.75 1.34 13.84
CA ILE A 433 -9.96 1.26 15.29
C ILE A 433 -11.45 1.16 15.62
N PHE A 434 -11.87 0.06 16.27
CA PHE A 434 -13.29 -0.22 16.50
C PHE A 434 -13.92 0.70 17.56
N GLU A 435 -13.22 1.04 18.64
CA GLU A 435 -13.74 1.90 19.72
C GLU A 435 -13.87 3.39 19.32
N LYS A 436 -13.61 3.72 18.05
CA LYS A 436 -13.84 5.04 17.45
C LYS A 436 -15.24 5.19 16.83
N GLU A 437 -15.87 4.07 16.45
CA GLU A 437 -17.24 4.04 15.91
C GLU A 437 -18.31 3.95 17.02
N VAL A 438 -17.91 3.52 18.22
CA VAL A 438 -18.77 3.53 19.41
C VAL A 438 -18.57 4.83 20.17
N PRO A 439 -19.58 5.70 20.29
CA PRO A 439 -19.49 6.90 21.12
C PRO A 439 -19.59 6.52 22.61
N LEU A 440 -18.47 6.05 23.16
CA LEU A 440 -18.24 6.10 24.59
C LEU A 440 -18.26 7.58 25.00
N ASP A 441 -19.31 7.98 25.74
CA ASP A 441 -19.29 9.28 26.41
C ASP A 441 -18.15 9.31 27.43
N ARG A 442 -17.74 10.52 27.82
CA ARG A 442 -16.46 10.83 28.48
C ARG A 442 -15.95 9.73 29.43
N ASP A 443 -14.73 9.25 29.21
CA ASP A 443 -14.00 8.32 30.08
C ASP A 443 -13.66 9.01 31.43
N VAL A 444 -14.66 9.12 32.32
CA VAL A 444 -14.57 9.64 33.68
C VAL A 444 -14.29 8.49 34.65
N HIS A 445 -13.29 8.67 35.52
CA HIS A 445 -12.86 7.66 36.49
C HIS A 445 -12.68 8.27 37.88
N MET A 446 -13.01 7.49 38.92
CA MET A 446 -12.82 7.91 40.31
C MET A 446 -11.34 8.02 40.66
N TYR A 447 -10.96 9.08 41.38
CA TYR A 447 -9.63 9.20 41.98
C TYR A 447 -9.27 7.96 42.81
N GLY A 448 -8.06 7.42 42.60
CA GLY A 448 -7.57 6.20 43.22
C GLY A 448 -7.93 4.90 42.49
N SER A 449 -8.88 4.91 41.55
CA SER A 449 -9.25 3.71 40.77
C SER A 449 -8.14 3.26 39.80
N SER A 450 -8.21 2.00 39.34
CA SER A 450 -7.22 1.41 38.42
C SER A 450 -7.83 1.02 37.05
N PRO A 451 -8.31 2.00 36.25
CA PRO A 451 -8.99 1.72 34.98
C PRO A 451 -8.05 1.15 33.92
N THR A 452 -8.61 0.43 32.95
CA THR A 452 -7.86 -0.13 31.82
C THR A 452 -8.43 0.38 30.51
N LEU A 453 -7.64 1.16 29.79
CA LEU A 453 -8.00 1.67 28.47
C LEU A 453 -7.78 0.58 27.42
N ARG A 454 -8.70 0.46 26.46
CA ARG A 454 -8.65 -0.53 25.38
C ARG A 454 -8.62 0.15 24.02
N CYS A 455 -7.88 -0.46 23.10
CA CYS A 455 -7.84 -0.09 21.69
C CYS A 455 -7.72 -1.37 20.85
N THR A 456 -8.71 -1.63 20.00
CA THR A 456 -8.79 -2.79 19.12
C THR A 456 -8.73 -2.33 17.67
N ALA A 457 -7.85 -2.90 16.86
CA ALA A 457 -7.72 -2.55 15.45
C ALA A 457 -7.52 -3.77 14.53
N SER A 458 -7.89 -3.63 13.25
CA SER A 458 -7.62 -4.63 12.20
C SER A 458 -7.19 -3.96 10.90
N GLY A 459 -6.40 -4.70 10.11
CA GLY A 459 -5.85 -4.25 8.81
C GLY A 459 -6.02 -5.27 7.69
N GLY A 460 -7.04 -6.15 7.81
CA GLY A 460 -7.17 -7.35 7.00
C GLY A 460 -5.95 -8.25 7.15
N SER A 461 -5.37 -8.66 6.02
CA SER A 461 -4.16 -9.49 5.99
C SER A 461 -2.87 -8.74 6.37
N SER A 462 -2.90 -7.41 6.52
CA SER A 462 -1.76 -6.63 7.02
C SER A 462 -1.73 -6.63 8.55
N PRO A 463 -0.65 -7.12 9.20
CA PRO A 463 -0.54 -7.06 10.65
C PRO A 463 -0.52 -5.61 11.14
N VAL A 464 -1.24 -5.33 12.22
CA VAL A 464 -1.34 -3.99 12.83
C VAL A 464 -0.52 -3.94 14.10
N THR A 465 0.31 -2.90 14.24
CA THR A 465 0.97 -2.55 15.50
C THR A 465 0.20 -1.44 16.19
N ILE A 466 0.00 -1.53 17.51
CA ILE A 466 -0.64 -0.48 18.29
C ILE A 466 0.37 0.15 19.25
N GLN A 467 0.57 1.46 19.15
CA GLN A 467 1.39 2.25 20.06
C GLN A 467 0.51 3.17 20.90
N TRP A 468 0.92 3.42 22.15
CA TRP A 468 0.23 4.32 23.07
C TRP A 468 1.06 5.56 23.36
N GLN A 469 0.39 6.71 23.41
CA GLN A 469 0.97 8.00 23.77
C GLN A 469 0.04 8.74 24.73
N TRP A 470 0.59 9.72 25.46
CA TRP A 470 -0.13 10.51 26.46
C TRP A 470 0.23 11.99 26.38
N MET A 471 -0.62 12.83 26.96
CA MET A 471 -0.41 14.27 27.12
C MET A 471 -1.13 14.74 28.40
N PRO A 472 -0.50 15.57 29.25
CA PRO A 472 -1.14 16.08 30.46
C PRO A 472 -2.16 17.18 30.13
N ARG A 473 -3.10 17.44 31.05
CA ARG A 473 -4.13 18.49 30.88
C ARG A 473 -3.53 19.87 30.64
N GLU A 474 -2.40 20.17 31.27
CA GLU A 474 -1.65 21.43 31.18
C GLU A 474 -1.17 21.73 29.74
N ASP A 475 -0.93 20.70 28.92
CA ASP A 475 -0.46 20.85 27.54
C ASP A 475 -1.59 20.99 26.49
N CYS A 476 -2.85 20.66 26.84
CA CYS A 476 -4.02 20.97 26.01
C CYS A 476 -5.32 21.16 26.84
N PRO A 477 -5.44 22.23 27.64
CA PRO A 477 -6.52 22.38 28.62
C PRO A 477 -7.92 22.54 28.01
N LEU A 478 -8.00 23.07 26.78
CA LEU A 478 -9.27 23.35 26.09
C LEU A 478 -10.08 22.08 25.76
N ARG A 479 -9.43 20.91 25.62
CA ARG A 479 -10.13 19.63 25.35
C ARG A 479 -10.98 19.11 26.50
N PHE A 480 -10.83 19.68 27.70
CA PHE A 480 -11.59 19.31 28.89
C PHE A 480 -12.83 20.20 29.13
N LEU A 481 -13.08 21.19 28.26
CA LEU A 481 -14.22 22.11 28.35
C LEU A 481 -15.54 21.50 27.80
N PRO A 482 -16.72 22.09 28.11
CA PRO A 482 -18.01 21.71 27.53
C PRO A 482 -18.02 21.79 26.00
N LYS A 483 -18.89 20.99 25.35
CA LYS A 483 -18.96 20.86 23.87
C LYS A 483 -19.26 22.20 23.15
N SER A 484 -19.85 23.17 23.82
CA SER A 484 -20.16 24.52 23.30
C SER A 484 -18.94 25.35 22.91
N ASP A 485 -17.82 25.22 23.64
CA ASP A 485 -16.60 26.01 23.42
C ASP A 485 -15.53 25.25 22.61
N GLN A 486 -15.83 24.03 22.15
CA GLN A 486 -14.88 23.19 21.41
C GLN A 486 -14.76 23.59 19.93
N SER A 487 -14.14 24.75 19.70
CA SER A 487 -13.43 25.02 18.45
C SER A 487 -12.40 23.91 18.15
N VAL A 488 -12.00 23.76 16.88
CA VAL A 488 -11.19 22.61 16.41
C VAL A 488 -9.70 22.78 16.80
N VAL A 489 -9.43 22.70 18.10
CA VAL A 489 -8.08 22.78 18.67
C VAL A 489 -7.34 21.46 18.45
N LYS A 490 -6.20 21.56 17.75
CA LYS A 490 -5.19 20.49 17.68
C LYS A 490 -4.35 20.49 18.95
N CYS A 491 -4.05 19.29 19.45
CA CYS A 491 -3.17 19.07 20.58
C CYS A 491 -1.99 18.23 20.06
N ASP A 492 -0.80 18.81 19.94
CA ASP A 492 0.31 18.16 19.21
C ASP A 492 1.46 17.66 20.11
N LYS A 493 1.49 18.06 21.39
CA LYS A 493 2.57 17.78 22.36
C LYS A 493 2.52 16.36 22.97
N TRP A 494 2.41 15.33 22.14
CA TRP A 494 2.31 13.95 22.62
C TRP A 494 3.65 13.38 23.10
N ARG A 495 3.58 12.51 24.10
CA ARG A 495 4.72 11.77 24.68
C ARG A 495 4.47 10.27 24.59
N GLU A 496 5.51 9.47 24.39
CA GLU A 496 5.37 8.01 24.45
C GLU A 496 4.98 7.54 25.85
N ILE A 497 4.22 6.44 25.90
CA ILE A 497 3.84 5.79 27.16
C ILE A 497 5.01 5.05 27.83
N SER A 498 6.04 4.69 27.05
CA SER A 498 7.30 4.09 27.49
C SER A 498 7.97 4.93 28.58
N ASN A 499 8.03 6.24 28.35
CA ASN A 499 8.60 7.25 29.23
C ASN A 499 7.50 8.06 29.94
N ASN A 500 6.50 7.39 30.53
CA ASN A 500 5.41 8.06 31.24
C ASN A 500 5.88 8.71 32.56
N THR A 501 6.24 10.00 32.50
CA THR A 501 6.49 10.86 33.66
C THR A 501 5.21 11.54 34.19
N GLY A 502 4.03 11.04 33.82
CA GLY A 502 2.73 11.59 34.22
C GLY A 502 2.32 11.20 35.64
N LYS A 503 1.40 11.99 36.22
CA LYS A 503 0.87 11.78 37.59
C LYS A 503 0.07 10.47 37.76
N ASN A 504 -0.39 9.88 36.66
CA ASN A 504 -1.10 8.61 36.62
C ASN A 504 -0.09 7.45 36.43
N SER A 505 0.13 6.65 37.47
CA SER A 505 0.97 5.45 37.39
C SER A 505 0.34 4.41 36.47
N ILE A 506 1.14 3.66 35.71
CA ILE A 506 0.70 2.71 34.68
C ILE A 506 1.43 1.37 34.78
N ILE A 507 0.86 0.34 34.15
CA ILE A 507 1.56 -0.87 33.71
C ILE A 507 1.86 -0.72 32.21
N THR A 508 2.99 -1.26 31.75
CA THR A 508 3.36 -1.31 30.33
C THR A 508 2.21 -1.88 29.49
N PRO A 509 1.81 -1.26 28.37
CA PRO A 509 0.69 -1.75 27.58
C PRO A 509 0.97 -3.15 27.05
N THR A 510 -0.04 -4.01 27.06
CA THR A 510 0.03 -5.33 26.42
C THR A 510 -0.64 -5.29 25.06
N SER A 511 -0.24 -6.20 24.17
CA SER A 511 -0.83 -6.35 22.84
C SER A 511 -1.01 -7.84 22.51
N VAL A 512 -2.23 -8.25 22.20
CA VAL A 512 -2.58 -9.62 21.81
C VAL A 512 -3.20 -9.56 20.42
N THR A 513 -2.71 -10.39 19.50
CA THR A 513 -3.32 -10.55 18.17
C THR A 513 -4.17 -11.82 18.18
N GLU A 514 -5.45 -11.68 17.93
CA GLU A 514 -6.39 -12.80 17.83
C GLU A 514 -6.24 -13.56 16.50
N ARG A 515 -6.75 -14.80 16.45
CA ARG A 515 -6.96 -15.55 15.19
C ARG A 515 -7.89 -14.83 14.19
N SER A 516 -8.60 -13.79 14.63
CA SER A 516 -9.52 -12.96 13.85
C SER A 516 -8.83 -11.84 13.04
N LEU A 517 -7.49 -11.80 13.02
CA LEU A 517 -6.67 -10.71 12.45
C LEU A 517 -6.91 -9.34 13.13
N LYS A 518 -7.45 -9.35 14.36
CA LYS A 518 -7.59 -8.18 15.21
C LYS A 518 -6.44 -8.12 16.22
N THR A 519 -5.81 -6.97 16.31
CA THR A 519 -4.85 -6.64 17.37
C THR A 519 -5.58 -5.86 18.45
N ILE A 520 -5.61 -6.41 19.67
CA ILE A 520 -6.13 -5.74 20.87
C ILE A 520 -4.93 -5.28 21.67
N SER A 521 -4.88 -3.99 22.03
CA SER A 521 -3.96 -3.49 23.04
C SER A 521 -4.70 -2.86 24.21
N THR A 522 -4.19 -3.09 25.42
CA THR A 522 -4.71 -2.48 26.64
C THR A 522 -3.62 -1.75 27.42
N LEU A 523 -3.98 -0.60 27.98
CA LEU A 523 -3.14 0.23 28.83
C LEU A 523 -3.81 0.30 30.20
N LYS A 524 -3.26 -0.44 31.19
CA LYS A 524 -3.77 -0.44 32.56
C LYS A 524 -3.14 0.70 33.36
N ILE A 525 -3.96 1.62 33.83
CA ILE A 525 -3.60 2.66 34.78
C ILE A 525 -3.67 2.04 36.17
N GLN A 526 -2.57 2.07 36.92
CA GLN A 526 -2.49 1.55 38.28
C GLN A 526 -3.28 2.42 39.26
N LYS A 527 -3.24 3.74 39.05
CA LYS A 527 -3.93 4.72 39.90
C LYS A 527 -4.30 5.97 39.10
N ALA A 528 -5.60 6.26 39.03
CA ALA A 528 -6.13 7.52 38.53
C ALA A 528 -5.88 8.64 39.55
N VAL A 529 -5.12 9.67 39.15
CA VAL A 529 -4.67 10.77 40.03
C VAL A 529 -5.05 12.13 39.46
N ASP A 530 -4.86 12.32 38.15
CA ASP A 530 -5.10 13.60 37.46
C ASP A 530 -5.58 13.40 36.01
N HIS A 531 -6.19 14.44 35.43
CA HIS A 531 -6.73 14.39 34.07
C HIS A 531 -5.61 14.31 33.02
N ALA A 532 -5.84 13.55 31.95
CA ALA A 532 -4.88 13.40 30.85
C ALA A 532 -5.61 13.17 29.52
N LEU A 533 -4.90 13.36 28.42
CA LEU A 533 -5.27 12.78 27.13
C LEU A 533 -4.38 11.54 26.92
N TYR A 534 -4.97 10.45 26.46
CA TYR A 534 -4.24 9.32 25.90
C TYR A 534 -4.60 9.19 24.42
N ARG A 535 -3.71 8.66 23.59
CA ARG A 535 -4.07 8.16 22.27
C ARG A 535 -3.47 6.78 22.04
N CYS A 536 -4.23 5.93 21.38
CA CYS A 536 -3.67 4.79 20.68
C CYS A 536 -3.53 5.13 19.19
N ILE A 537 -2.41 4.71 18.60
CA ILE A 537 -2.12 4.81 17.17
C ILE A 537 -2.01 3.38 16.66
N ALA A 538 -2.89 2.99 15.76
CA ALA A 538 -2.87 1.70 15.07
C ALA A 538 -2.23 1.90 13.69
N SER A 539 -1.13 1.22 13.40
CA SER A 539 -0.37 1.39 12.14
C SER A 539 -0.06 0.05 11.46
N ASN A 540 -0.05 0.07 10.13
CA ASN A 540 0.44 -1.01 9.27
C ASN A 540 1.07 -0.42 7.99
N LYS A 541 1.43 -1.27 7.02
CA LYS A 541 2.07 -0.82 5.76
C LYS A 541 1.17 0.05 4.84
N MET A 542 -0.13 0.14 5.09
CA MET A 542 -1.04 1.02 4.35
C MET A 542 -1.12 2.43 4.96
N GLY A 543 -0.87 2.56 6.27
CA GLY A 543 -0.91 3.85 6.97
C GLY A 543 -1.17 3.70 8.46
N ALA A 544 -1.72 4.74 9.08
CA ALA A 544 -2.09 4.75 10.49
C ALA A 544 -3.46 5.40 10.74
N GLU A 545 -4.14 4.95 11.78
CA GLU A 545 -5.30 5.62 12.39
C GLU A 545 -5.03 5.88 13.88
N GLU A 546 -5.60 6.95 14.42
CA GLU A 546 -5.57 7.24 15.86
C GLU A 546 -6.98 7.39 16.47
N ARG A 547 -7.05 7.09 17.77
CA ARG A 547 -8.19 7.36 18.67
C ARG A 547 -7.65 8.11 19.90
N VAL A 548 -8.16 9.31 20.14
CA VAL A 548 -7.88 10.12 21.34
C VAL A 548 -8.92 9.83 22.42
N ILE A 549 -8.46 9.60 23.64
CA ILE A 549 -9.24 9.35 24.85
C ILE A 549 -9.06 10.55 25.79
N VAL A 550 -10.18 11.16 26.22
CA VAL A 550 -10.19 12.26 27.18
C VAL A 550 -10.39 11.69 28.58
N PHE A 551 -9.30 11.33 29.24
CA PHE A 551 -9.30 10.68 30.55
C PHE A 551 -9.52 11.70 31.66
N GLN A 552 -10.69 11.67 32.28
CA GLN A 552 -11.08 12.62 33.32
C GLN A 552 -11.05 11.93 34.69
N VAL A 553 -10.31 12.50 35.65
CA VAL A 553 -10.29 11.99 37.03
C VAL A 553 -11.19 12.85 37.89
N ALA A 554 -12.31 12.30 38.32
CA ALA A 554 -13.22 12.97 39.25
C ALA A 554 -12.75 12.75 40.70
N ARG A 555 -12.93 13.75 41.56
CA ARG A 555 -12.54 13.68 42.98
C ARG A 555 -13.76 13.59 43.90
N PHE A 556 -13.53 13.07 45.10
CA PHE A 556 -14.59 12.66 46.02
C PHE A 556 -15.54 13.79 46.43
N LEU A 557 -16.77 13.36 46.72
CA LEU A 557 -17.69 14.07 47.59
C LEU A 557 -17.04 14.34 48.95
N ASN A 558 -17.22 15.55 49.48
CA ASN A 558 -16.66 15.96 50.77
C ASN A 558 -17.69 16.75 51.58
N LEU A 559 -17.69 16.56 52.90
CA LEU A 559 -18.59 17.24 53.84
C LEU A 559 -17.76 17.72 55.04
N SER A 560 -17.87 19.01 55.38
CA SER A 560 -17.11 19.65 56.46
C SER A 560 -17.96 20.65 57.23
N ILE A 561 -17.85 20.64 58.57
CA ILE A 561 -18.34 21.72 59.43
C ILE A 561 -17.29 22.84 59.49
N LEU A 562 -17.75 24.10 59.47
CA LEU A 562 -16.95 25.29 59.75
C LEU A 562 -17.61 26.12 60.87
N PRO A 563 -16.85 26.83 61.71
CA PRO A 563 -15.38 26.95 61.69
C PRO A 563 -14.64 25.74 62.31
N SER A 564 -15.34 24.90 63.07
CA SER A 564 -14.80 23.74 63.81
C SER A 564 -15.61 22.48 63.54
N SER A 565 -15.00 21.31 63.69
CA SER A 565 -15.71 20.01 63.71
C SER A 565 -16.47 19.74 65.01
N SER A 566 -16.30 20.57 66.03
CA SER A 566 -16.98 20.48 67.33
C SER A 566 -17.39 21.88 67.85
N PRO A 567 -18.31 22.56 67.14
CA PRO A 567 -18.80 23.89 67.52
C PRO A 567 -19.42 23.91 68.91
N ILE A 568 -19.50 25.08 69.52
CA ILE A 568 -20.23 25.33 70.78
C ILE A 568 -21.64 25.85 70.48
N GLU A 569 -22.55 25.67 71.43
CA GLU A 569 -23.85 26.34 71.39
C GLU A 569 -23.66 27.88 71.36
N GLY A 570 -24.39 28.55 70.47
CA GLY A 570 -24.29 29.98 70.20
C GLY A 570 -23.32 30.38 69.07
N GLU A 571 -22.55 29.46 68.48
CA GLU A 571 -21.72 29.76 67.30
C GLU A 571 -22.54 29.79 65.98
N ASP A 572 -22.10 30.61 65.02
CA ASP A 572 -22.55 30.52 63.64
C ASP A 572 -21.87 29.34 62.93
N VAL A 573 -22.64 28.30 62.60
CA VAL A 573 -22.14 27.05 62.01
C VAL A 573 -22.44 27.01 60.51
N ILE A 574 -21.47 26.56 59.70
CA ILE A 574 -21.69 26.29 58.27
C ILE A 574 -21.43 24.81 57.98
N MET A 575 -22.47 24.11 57.55
CA MET A 575 -22.40 22.74 57.02
C MET A 575 -22.12 22.83 55.52
N ARG A 576 -20.87 22.56 55.11
CA ARG A 576 -20.42 22.66 53.72
C ARG A 576 -20.38 21.29 53.05
N CYS A 577 -21.05 21.17 51.90
CA CYS A 577 -21.00 19.99 51.02
C CYS A 577 -20.31 20.35 49.70
N VAL A 578 -19.41 19.49 49.21
CA VAL A 578 -18.61 19.70 48.00
C VAL A 578 -18.73 18.50 47.08
N ALA A 579 -19.01 18.72 45.80
CA ALA A 579 -19.14 17.67 44.79
C ALA A 579 -18.47 18.04 43.46
N ASP A 580 -17.99 17.04 42.71
CA ASP A 580 -17.42 17.24 41.38
C ASP A 580 -18.52 17.22 40.30
N ARG A 581 -18.69 18.33 39.57
CA ARG A 581 -19.72 18.48 38.52
C ARG A 581 -19.52 17.58 37.31
N LEU A 582 -18.39 16.88 37.21
CA LEU A 582 -18.19 15.85 36.18
C LEU A 582 -18.93 14.54 36.50
N LEU A 583 -19.33 14.31 37.75
CA LEU A 583 -20.09 13.14 38.19
C LEU A 583 -21.41 13.48 38.88
N TYR A 584 -21.52 14.63 39.54
CA TYR A 584 -22.62 14.91 40.46
C TYR A 584 -23.34 16.23 40.15
N SER A 585 -24.66 16.21 40.35
CA SER A 585 -25.58 17.31 40.12
C SER A 585 -26.65 17.34 41.22
N ASN A 586 -27.65 18.24 41.09
CA ASN A 586 -28.87 18.26 41.90
C ASN A 586 -28.62 18.19 43.43
N MET A 587 -27.69 19.03 43.92
CA MET A 587 -27.24 19.00 45.31
C MET A 587 -28.26 19.64 46.26
N HIS A 588 -28.66 18.94 47.33
CA HIS A 588 -29.64 19.43 48.31
C HIS A 588 -29.32 19.00 49.74
N TRP A 589 -29.70 19.82 50.73
CA TRP A 589 -29.56 19.52 52.16
C TRP A 589 -30.90 19.12 52.80
N TYR A 590 -30.86 18.08 53.64
CA TYR A 590 -32.00 17.52 54.37
C TYR A 590 -31.62 17.25 55.84
N ARG A 591 -32.62 17.16 56.73
CA ARG A 591 -32.47 16.62 58.10
C ARG A 591 -33.06 15.20 58.12
N VAL A 592 -32.34 14.23 58.67
CA VAL A 592 -32.79 12.83 58.72
C VAL A 592 -33.65 12.60 59.96
N THR A 593 -34.83 12.00 59.80
CA THR A 593 -35.80 11.83 60.89
C THR A 593 -35.82 10.43 61.51
N SER A 594 -35.31 9.42 60.81
CA SER A 594 -35.17 8.05 61.33
C SER A 594 -33.77 7.53 61.00
N ALA A 595 -32.95 7.37 62.03
CA ALA A 595 -31.65 6.71 61.96
C ALA A 595 -31.49 5.88 63.23
N ALA A 596 -31.42 4.55 63.09
CA ALA A 596 -31.42 3.62 64.23
C ALA A 596 -30.20 3.79 65.16
N ASN A 597 -29.09 4.34 64.66
CA ASN A 597 -27.98 4.82 65.48
C ASN A 597 -27.18 5.93 64.73
N PRO A 598 -27.28 7.21 65.14
CA PRO A 598 -26.62 8.33 64.45
C PRO A 598 -25.09 8.23 64.35
N ASP A 599 -24.44 7.57 65.30
CA ASP A 599 -22.96 7.54 65.41
C ASP A 599 -22.32 6.33 64.70
N ALA A 600 -23.11 5.33 64.35
CA ALA A 600 -22.66 4.13 63.62
C ALA A 600 -23.00 4.18 62.13
N SER A 601 -23.57 5.30 61.65
CA SER A 601 -23.96 5.47 60.25
C SER A 601 -22.75 5.78 59.36
N PRO A 602 -22.54 5.07 58.23
CA PRO A 602 -21.43 5.36 57.32
C PRO A 602 -21.60 6.73 56.65
N ALA A 603 -20.49 7.41 56.37
CA ALA A 603 -20.46 8.79 55.90
C ALA A 603 -21.14 9.04 54.53
N ALA A 604 -21.46 7.98 53.77
CA ALA A 604 -22.25 8.04 52.54
C ALA A 604 -23.15 6.80 52.42
N VAL A 605 -24.41 7.00 52.02
CA VAL A 605 -25.42 5.96 51.76
C VAL A 605 -26.26 6.32 50.52
N PRO A 606 -27.00 5.39 49.90
CA PRO A 606 -28.07 5.75 48.97
C PRO A 606 -29.14 6.59 49.69
N CYS A 607 -29.64 7.65 49.07
CA CYS A 607 -30.64 8.52 49.71
C CYS A 607 -31.95 7.78 50.03
N ASP A 608 -32.32 6.79 49.21
CA ASP A 608 -33.58 6.05 49.34
C ASP A 608 -33.63 5.13 50.58
N THR A 609 -32.51 4.93 51.29
CA THR A 609 -32.46 4.20 52.57
C THR A 609 -32.71 5.11 53.79
N LEU A 610 -33.09 6.38 53.59
CA LEU A 610 -33.25 7.39 54.65
C LEU A 610 -34.63 8.05 54.60
N THR A 611 -35.20 8.38 55.77
CA THR A 611 -36.34 9.30 55.84
C THR A 611 -35.83 10.75 55.90
N LEU A 612 -35.81 11.40 54.73
CA LEU A 612 -35.32 12.76 54.56
C LEU A 612 -36.45 13.78 54.77
N SER A 613 -36.22 14.76 55.66
CA SER A 613 -37.09 15.94 55.81
C SER A 613 -36.42 17.18 55.17
N PRO A 614 -37.14 17.93 54.31
CA PRO A 614 -36.58 19.12 53.67
C PRO A 614 -36.44 20.27 54.67
N LEU A 615 -35.32 20.99 54.58
CA LEU A 615 -35.09 22.18 55.40
C LEU A 615 -35.92 23.36 54.87
N HIS A 616 -36.71 24.00 55.73
CA HIS A 616 -37.51 25.17 55.36
C HIS A 616 -36.63 26.42 55.19
N GLN A 617 -36.24 26.69 53.94
CA GLN A 617 -35.69 27.98 53.45
C GLN A 617 -34.67 28.67 54.37
N THR A 618 -33.62 27.95 54.76
CA THR A 618 -32.34 28.60 55.11
C THR A 618 -31.68 29.17 53.85
N ASN A 619 -30.81 30.18 54.01
CA ASN A 619 -30.08 30.81 52.90
C ASN A 619 -28.95 29.90 52.37
N VAL A 620 -29.33 28.79 51.73
CA VAL A 620 -28.39 27.84 51.13
C VAL A 620 -27.67 28.48 49.95
N THR A 621 -26.36 28.68 50.06
CA THR A 621 -25.58 29.35 49.01
C THR A 621 -24.85 28.33 48.14
N ILE A 622 -25.23 28.28 46.86
CA ILE A 622 -24.47 27.56 45.83
C ILE A 622 -23.32 28.47 45.38
N SER A 623 -22.09 27.99 45.55
CA SER A 623 -20.87 28.73 45.23
C SER A 623 -19.92 27.90 44.33
N GLY A 624 -18.77 28.49 43.97
CA GLY A 624 -17.78 27.82 43.10
C GLY A 624 -18.16 27.80 41.62
N LEU A 625 -18.43 28.96 41.00
CA LEU A 625 -18.62 29.07 39.53
C LEU A 625 -17.30 29.01 38.72
N GLN A 626 -16.16 28.78 39.39
CA GLN A 626 -14.86 28.57 38.77
C GLN A 626 -14.28 27.22 39.21
N GLY A 627 -13.98 26.33 38.26
CA GLY A 627 -13.50 24.98 38.50
C GLY A 627 -14.56 23.89 38.27
N THR A 628 -14.17 22.63 38.48
CA THR A 628 -15.05 21.45 38.34
C THR A 628 -15.96 21.25 39.55
N ASN A 629 -15.62 21.80 40.71
CA ASN A 629 -16.36 21.54 41.95
C ASN A 629 -17.55 22.49 42.11
N ALA A 630 -18.66 21.97 42.64
CA ALA A 630 -19.76 22.73 43.21
C ALA A 630 -19.66 22.70 44.74
N THR A 631 -19.99 23.82 45.39
CA THR A 631 -20.09 23.93 46.86
C THR A 631 -21.50 24.36 47.25
N LEU A 632 -22.09 23.63 48.20
CA LEU A 632 -23.44 23.84 48.73
C LEU A 632 -23.34 24.03 50.25
N ASP A 633 -23.42 25.28 50.69
CA ASP A 633 -23.30 25.65 52.10
C ASP A 633 -24.67 25.84 52.74
N LEU A 634 -24.92 25.12 53.83
CA LEU A 634 -26.06 25.30 54.73
C LEU A 634 -25.59 26.11 55.97
N PRO A 635 -25.99 27.39 56.11
CA PRO A 635 -25.73 28.16 57.31
C PRO A 635 -26.77 27.85 58.41
N ILE A 636 -26.28 27.70 59.65
CA ILE A 636 -27.06 27.56 60.89
C ILE A 636 -26.53 28.65 61.84
N PRO A 637 -27.07 29.88 61.77
CA PRO A 637 -26.62 30.99 62.60
C PRO A 637 -27.09 30.83 64.05
N ASN A 638 -26.26 31.23 65.02
CA ASN A 638 -26.52 31.14 66.46
C ASN A 638 -27.05 29.74 66.88
N ALA A 639 -26.28 28.69 66.57
CA ALA A 639 -26.74 27.30 66.62
C ALA A 639 -27.10 26.84 68.06
N THR A 640 -28.28 26.26 68.21
CA THR A 640 -28.87 25.86 69.50
C THR A 640 -28.87 24.34 69.69
N LEU A 641 -29.04 23.83 70.91
CA LEU A 641 -29.23 22.38 71.13
C LEU A 641 -30.37 21.75 70.28
N MET A 642 -31.36 22.54 69.82
CA MET A 642 -32.44 22.07 68.93
C MET A 642 -32.00 21.85 67.48
N ASP A 643 -30.82 22.36 67.09
CA ASP A 643 -30.20 22.16 65.77
C ASP A 643 -29.32 20.91 65.71
N GLN A 644 -29.11 20.21 66.83
CA GLN A 644 -28.36 18.95 66.83
C GLN A 644 -29.05 17.83 66.03
N GLY A 645 -28.26 16.92 65.50
CA GLY A 645 -28.74 15.69 64.86
C GLY A 645 -28.17 15.44 63.47
N LEU A 646 -28.75 14.45 62.79
CA LEU A 646 -28.20 13.92 61.54
C LEU A 646 -28.68 14.72 60.32
N TYR A 647 -27.74 15.34 59.62
CA TYR A 647 -27.95 16.04 58.35
C TYR A 647 -27.47 15.19 57.18
N ALA A 648 -28.15 15.33 56.04
CA ALA A 648 -27.83 14.65 54.79
C ALA A 648 -27.62 15.66 53.66
N CYS A 649 -26.46 15.61 52.98
CA CYS A 649 -26.29 16.26 51.67
C CYS A 649 -26.54 15.23 50.57
N GLN A 650 -27.69 15.35 49.89
CA GLN A 650 -27.97 14.63 48.65
C GLN A 650 -27.12 15.17 47.51
N VAL A 651 -26.66 14.27 46.66
CA VAL A 651 -26.19 14.52 45.29
C VAL A 651 -26.77 13.49 44.33
N GLU A 652 -26.93 13.83 43.06
CA GLU A 652 -27.45 12.95 42.01
C GLU A 652 -26.38 12.69 40.94
N ASN A 653 -26.09 11.41 40.67
CA ASN A 653 -25.09 11.00 39.67
C ASN A 653 -25.58 11.33 38.25
N VAL A 654 -24.79 12.10 37.51
CA VAL A 654 -25.12 12.59 36.15
C VAL A 654 -25.22 11.44 35.13
N GLY A 655 -24.54 10.32 35.35
CA GLY A 655 -24.53 9.17 34.45
C GLY A 655 -25.56 8.07 34.77
N THR A 656 -25.96 7.93 36.03
CA THR A 656 -26.87 6.84 36.49
C THR A 656 -28.17 7.32 37.12
N SER A 657 -28.32 8.63 37.37
CA SER A 657 -29.40 9.24 38.18
C SER A 657 -29.52 8.70 39.61
N GLU A 658 -28.54 7.93 40.09
CA GLU A 658 -28.52 7.41 41.47
C GLU A 658 -28.27 8.55 42.48
N ARG A 659 -29.03 8.55 43.57
CA ARG A 659 -28.95 9.57 44.62
C ARG A 659 -28.12 9.09 45.80
N THR A 660 -27.01 9.77 46.05
CA THR A 660 -26.10 9.50 47.18
C THR A 660 -26.27 10.58 48.23
N CYS A 661 -26.45 10.19 49.49
CA CYS A 661 -26.58 11.07 50.63
C CYS A 661 -25.35 10.96 51.53
N LEU A 662 -24.60 12.07 51.66
CA LEU A 662 -23.52 12.21 52.64
C LEU A 662 -24.10 12.50 54.00
N LEU A 663 -23.72 11.74 55.03
CA LEU A 663 -24.27 11.84 56.37
C LEU A 663 -23.31 12.51 57.36
N HIS A 664 -23.83 13.43 58.18
CA HIS A 664 -23.05 14.01 59.27
C HIS A 664 -23.93 14.41 60.47
N ASN A 665 -23.51 14.01 61.67
CA ASN A 665 -24.23 14.25 62.93
C ASN A 665 -23.73 15.56 63.56
N LEU A 666 -24.50 16.65 63.42
CA LEU A 666 -24.16 17.93 64.03
C LEU A 666 -24.32 17.83 65.55
N ARG A 667 -23.21 18.06 66.26
CA ARG A 667 -23.13 18.07 67.71
C ARG A 667 -22.51 19.36 68.20
N LEU A 668 -23.24 20.06 69.05
CA LEU A 668 -22.76 21.25 69.74
C LEU A 668 -22.26 20.86 71.12
N ARG A 669 -21.16 21.45 71.57
CA ARG A 669 -20.77 21.39 72.97
C ARG A 669 -21.60 22.42 73.74
N ALA A 670 -22.32 21.94 74.75
CA ALA A 670 -23.17 22.77 75.61
C ALA A 670 -22.34 23.79 76.38
N LEU A 671 -22.98 24.89 76.78
CA LEU A 671 -22.36 25.95 77.55
C LEU A 671 -22.22 25.52 79.02
N GLU A 672 -20.99 25.60 79.55
CA GLU A 672 -20.63 25.20 80.91
C GLU A 672 -19.96 26.37 81.64
N MET A 673 -20.38 26.67 82.86
CA MET A 673 -19.72 27.67 83.70
C MET A 673 -18.25 27.35 83.95
N SER A 674 -17.42 28.39 84.04
CA SER A 674 -16.04 28.26 84.51
C SER A 674 -15.99 27.60 85.88
N ARG A 675 -15.08 26.65 86.05
CA ARG A 675 -14.80 25.95 87.31
C ARG A 675 -13.31 25.66 87.46
N ILE A 676 -12.77 25.91 88.65
CA ILE A 676 -11.43 25.49 89.07
C ILE A 676 -11.50 24.03 89.54
N VAL A 677 -10.61 23.19 88.99
CA VAL A 677 -10.58 21.74 89.23
C VAL A 677 -9.55 21.39 90.32
N THR A 678 -8.45 22.14 90.38
CA THR A 678 -7.38 22.00 91.37
C THR A 678 -7.71 22.69 92.69
N ASN A 679 -7.60 21.96 93.81
CA ASN A 679 -7.56 22.58 95.14
C ASN A 679 -6.20 23.28 95.36
N LEU A 680 -6.21 24.60 95.46
CA LEU A 680 -5.04 25.37 95.89
C LEU A 680 -4.83 25.18 97.40
N THR A 681 -3.60 24.84 97.80
CA THR A 681 -3.24 24.59 99.20
C THR A 681 -2.21 25.62 99.68
N ALA A 682 -2.27 25.97 100.97
CA ALA A 682 -1.31 26.89 101.56
C ALA A 682 0.11 26.29 101.56
N GLN A 683 1.10 27.05 101.09
CA GLN A 683 2.49 26.61 100.98
C GLN A 683 3.40 27.38 101.94
N ARG A 684 4.37 26.67 102.53
CA ARG A 684 5.52 27.26 103.21
C ARG A 684 6.74 27.14 102.30
N VAL A 685 7.47 28.23 102.14
CA VAL A 685 8.57 28.35 101.15
C VAL A 685 9.71 29.13 101.81
N ASN A 686 10.96 28.72 101.65
CA ASN A 686 12.05 29.47 102.27
C ASN A 686 12.42 30.70 101.43
N VAL A 687 13.07 31.68 102.06
CA VAL A 687 13.70 32.79 101.32
C VAL A 687 14.73 32.23 100.31
N SER A 688 14.68 32.76 99.09
CA SER A 688 15.44 32.37 97.88
C SER A 688 15.03 31.09 97.13
N ASP A 689 14.11 30.28 97.68
CA ASP A 689 13.52 29.13 96.96
C ASP A 689 12.59 29.56 95.80
N SER A 690 11.93 28.59 95.15
CA SER A 690 10.87 28.82 94.18
C SER A 690 9.62 27.99 94.49
N THR A 691 8.44 28.60 94.31
CA THR A 691 7.12 27.98 94.49
C THR A 691 6.34 28.02 93.18
N THR A 692 5.34 27.16 93.03
CA THR A 692 4.37 27.22 91.94
C THR A 692 2.97 26.88 92.46
N LEU A 693 2.00 27.69 92.04
CA LEU A 693 0.58 27.45 92.18
C LEU A 693 0.01 27.06 90.80
N VAL A 694 -0.85 26.04 90.77
CA VAL A 694 -1.48 25.54 89.55
C VAL A 694 -2.99 25.65 89.71
N CYS A 695 -3.62 26.37 88.80
CA CYS A 695 -5.05 26.57 88.71
C CYS A 695 -5.54 25.95 87.38
N GLU A 696 -5.89 24.66 87.42
CA GLU A 696 -6.52 23.98 86.28
C GLU A 696 -7.98 24.35 86.23
N VAL A 697 -8.47 24.74 85.05
CA VAL A 697 -9.84 25.26 84.88
C VAL A 697 -10.56 24.59 83.72
N SER A 698 -11.79 24.16 83.99
CA SER A 698 -12.76 23.55 83.07
C SER A 698 -13.89 24.52 82.77
N GLY A 699 -14.53 24.38 81.60
CA GLY A 699 -15.67 25.18 81.20
C GLY A 699 -15.72 25.39 79.69
N THR A 700 -16.90 25.72 79.17
CA THR A 700 -17.19 25.84 77.74
C THR A 700 -18.05 27.10 77.53
N PRO A 701 -17.52 28.19 76.91
CA PRO A 701 -16.18 28.32 76.31
C PRO A 701 -15.04 28.24 77.32
N THR A 702 -13.83 27.95 76.83
CA THR A 702 -12.63 27.76 77.67
C THR A 702 -12.35 28.99 78.56
N PRO A 703 -12.27 28.85 79.89
CA PRO A 703 -12.09 30.00 80.77
C PRO A 703 -10.72 30.69 80.64
N THR A 704 -10.77 32.01 80.83
CA THR A 704 -9.63 32.90 81.02
C THR A 704 -9.23 32.93 82.50
N VAL A 705 -7.92 32.95 82.79
CA VAL A 705 -7.41 32.90 84.16
C VAL A 705 -6.66 34.19 84.51
N VAL A 706 -6.92 34.70 85.71
CA VAL A 706 -6.27 35.86 86.32
C VAL A 706 -5.81 35.48 87.71
N TRP A 707 -4.59 35.86 88.09
CA TRP A 707 -4.11 35.74 89.46
C TRP A 707 -4.13 37.09 90.16
N THR A 708 -4.46 37.06 91.44
CA THR A 708 -4.30 38.19 92.36
C THR A 708 -3.50 37.77 93.58
N LYS A 709 -2.81 38.73 94.20
CA LYS A 709 -2.12 38.61 95.47
C LYS A 709 -2.55 39.78 96.36
N ASP A 710 -3.10 39.49 97.53
CA ASP A 710 -3.57 40.50 98.49
C ASP A 710 -4.46 41.58 97.80
N ASN A 711 -5.38 41.10 96.95
CA ASN A 711 -6.30 41.86 96.08
C ASN A 711 -5.66 42.72 94.97
N GLN A 712 -4.37 42.59 94.67
CA GLN A 712 -3.71 43.23 93.52
C GLN A 712 -3.44 42.21 92.41
N THR A 713 -3.61 42.58 91.13
CA THR A 713 -3.38 41.66 90.01
C THR A 713 -1.91 41.30 89.86
N VAL A 714 -1.65 39.99 89.80
CA VAL A 714 -0.30 39.46 89.60
C VAL A 714 0.08 39.64 88.13
N THR A 715 1.19 40.33 87.89
CA THR A 715 1.76 40.58 86.56
C THR A 715 3.13 39.90 86.46
N GLU A 716 3.52 39.49 85.25
CA GLU A 716 4.85 38.91 85.02
C GLU A 716 5.95 39.95 85.29
N GLY A 717 7.02 39.55 85.98
CA GLY A 717 7.96 40.51 86.52
C GLY A 717 9.19 39.90 87.20
N SER A 718 9.70 40.58 88.22
CA SER A 718 11.03 40.36 88.81
C SER A 718 11.15 39.11 89.71
N GLY A 719 10.77 37.95 89.18
CA GLY A 719 10.67 36.65 89.87
C GLY A 719 9.37 35.90 89.57
N VAL A 720 8.36 36.58 89.01
CA VAL A 720 7.01 36.04 88.78
C VAL A 720 6.81 35.72 87.30
N ILE A 721 6.32 34.51 87.01
CA ILE A 721 6.10 33.97 85.66
C ILE A 721 4.72 33.33 85.58
N LEU A 722 3.96 33.62 84.52
CA LEU A 722 2.64 33.06 84.24
C LEU A 722 2.70 32.17 82.99
N LYS A 723 2.35 30.88 83.14
CA LYS A 723 2.42 29.88 82.06
C LYS A 723 1.04 29.27 81.78
N GLN A 724 0.92 28.65 80.60
CA GLN A 724 -0.29 27.96 80.14
C GLN A 724 -1.55 28.85 80.21
N SER A 725 -1.51 30.02 79.55
CA SER A 725 -2.61 31.01 79.59
C SER A 725 -3.01 31.38 81.03
N ASN A 726 -2.01 31.75 81.84
CA ASN A 726 -2.08 32.07 83.26
C ASN A 726 -2.52 30.92 84.20
N ARG A 727 -2.73 29.69 83.73
CA ARG A 727 -3.10 28.55 84.60
C ARG A 727 -2.02 28.19 85.63
N VAL A 728 -0.76 28.51 85.35
CA VAL A 728 0.38 28.19 86.25
C VAL A 728 1.10 29.47 86.64
N LEU A 729 1.15 29.76 87.95
CA LEU A 729 1.87 30.88 88.55
C LEU A 729 3.13 30.35 89.24
N THR A 730 4.32 30.67 88.71
CA THR A 730 5.62 30.35 89.32
C THR A 730 6.25 31.60 89.92
N ILE A 731 6.74 31.51 91.15
CA ILE A 731 7.49 32.57 91.84
C ILE A 731 8.90 32.04 92.14
N GLN A 732 9.94 32.74 91.70
CA GLN A 732 11.35 32.36 91.79
C GLN A 732 12.15 33.35 92.64
N ARG A 733 13.08 32.83 93.45
CA ARG A 733 13.90 33.61 94.41
C ARG A 733 13.01 34.36 95.40
N VAL A 734 12.07 33.60 95.99
CA VAL A 734 11.03 34.06 96.90
C VAL A 734 11.61 34.92 98.03
N LYS A 735 11.03 36.08 98.24
CA LYS A 735 11.40 37.05 99.28
C LYS A 735 10.35 37.04 100.39
N LYS A 736 10.69 37.63 101.54
CA LYS A 736 9.72 37.87 102.62
C LYS A 736 8.52 38.73 102.19
N GLU A 737 8.72 39.65 101.24
CA GLU A 737 7.64 40.46 100.63
C GLU A 737 6.73 39.68 99.68
N ASP A 738 7.11 38.47 99.24
CA ASP A 738 6.28 37.60 98.39
C ASP A 738 5.27 36.77 99.19
N SER A 739 5.37 36.74 100.52
CA SER A 739 4.31 36.20 101.38
C SER A 739 3.01 36.98 101.17
N GLY A 740 1.88 36.28 101.19
CA GLY A 740 0.56 36.87 100.91
C GLY A 740 -0.52 35.83 100.64
N LEU A 741 -1.74 36.31 100.40
CA LEU A 741 -2.89 35.51 99.96
C LEU A 741 -3.01 35.58 98.44
N TYR A 742 -2.77 34.46 97.76
CA TYR A 742 -2.84 34.34 96.30
C TYR A 742 -4.17 33.72 95.89
N MET A 743 -4.96 34.43 95.09
CA MET A 743 -6.25 33.95 94.58
C MET A 743 -6.19 33.82 93.06
N CYS A 744 -6.53 32.62 92.57
CA CYS A 744 -6.86 32.40 91.16
C CYS A 744 -8.33 32.79 90.94
N THR A 745 -8.61 33.50 89.86
CA THR A 745 -9.97 33.76 89.37
C THR A 745 -10.05 33.30 87.91
N ALA A 746 -11.05 32.48 87.61
CA ALA A 746 -11.22 31.83 86.32
C ALA A 746 -12.61 32.18 85.77
N CYS A 747 -12.67 32.88 84.64
CA CYS A 747 -13.92 33.40 84.06
C CYS A 747 -14.13 32.96 82.61
N ASN A 748 -15.36 32.56 82.28
CA ASN A 748 -15.86 32.50 80.92
C ASN A 748 -17.19 33.27 80.80
N GLN A 749 -17.84 33.22 79.63
CA GLN A 749 -19.08 33.97 79.37
C GLN A 749 -20.28 33.48 80.20
N GLN A 750 -20.19 32.32 80.84
CA GLN A 750 -21.27 31.73 81.64
C GLN A 750 -21.09 31.96 83.14
N GLY A 751 -19.86 32.17 83.61
CA GLY A 751 -19.59 32.44 85.03
C GLY A 751 -18.11 32.56 85.37
N CYS A 752 -17.84 32.94 86.62
CA CYS A 752 -16.52 32.97 87.21
C CYS A 752 -16.46 32.05 88.44
N ASP A 753 -15.31 31.43 88.66
CA ASP A 753 -14.96 30.69 89.87
C ASP A 753 -13.63 31.24 90.43
N SER A 754 -13.40 31.11 91.74
CA SER A 754 -12.24 31.69 92.40
C SER A 754 -11.83 30.91 93.64
N LEU A 755 -10.53 30.64 93.76
CA LEU A 755 -9.95 29.89 94.88
C LEU A 755 -8.66 30.54 95.37
N GLU A 756 -8.46 30.54 96.69
CA GLU A 756 -7.33 31.19 97.36
C GLU A 756 -6.39 30.20 98.06
N ALA A 757 -5.10 30.55 98.13
CA ALA A 757 -4.11 29.89 98.96
C ALA A 757 -3.11 30.90 99.53
N ARG A 758 -2.71 30.70 100.79
CA ARG A 758 -1.72 31.53 101.47
C ARG A 758 -0.32 30.99 101.23
N ILE A 759 0.60 31.84 100.77
CA ILE A 759 2.04 31.55 100.75
C ILE A 759 2.68 32.22 101.97
N THR A 760 3.29 31.42 102.83
CA THR A 760 4.06 31.85 103.99
C THR A 760 5.55 31.69 103.69
N VAL A 761 6.33 32.74 103.93
CA VAL A 761 7.78 32.72 103.66
C VAL A 761 8.56 32.64 104.96
N ASP A 762 9.18 31.49 105.20
CA ASP A 762 9.96 31.18 106.40
C ASP A 762 11.47 31.46 106.16
N GLY A 763 12.22 31.86 107.19
CA GLY A 763 13.68 32.07 107.12
C GLY A 763 14.20 33.33 107.82
N GLU A 764 15.42 33.24 108.36
CA GLU A 764 16.12 34.31 109.08
C GLU A 764 17.13 35.09 108.21
N CYS A 765 17.49 36.29 108.65
CA CYS A 765 18.37 37.20 107.90
C CYS A 765 19.86 37.03 108.29
N VAL A 766 20.66 36.36 107.45
CA VAL A 766 22.13 36.32 107.62
C VAL A 766 22.72 37.69 107.28
N ASN A 767 23.15 38.44 108.31
CA ASN A 767 23.47 39.85 108.19
C ASN A 767 25.00 40.12 108.18
N LYS A 768 25.57 40.15 106.96
CA LYS A 768 26.78 40.91 106.53
C LYS A 768 28.19 40.66 107.16
N THR A 769 29.17 41.03 106.33
CA THR A 769 30.55 41.50 106.65
C THR A 769 31.64 40.51 107.09
N HIS A 770 32.46 40.09 106.11
CA HIS A 770 33.95 40.06 106.08
C HIS A 770 34.38 39.52 104.69
N CYS A 771 35.37 40.02 103.93
CA CYS A 771 36.10 41.30 103.91
C CYS A 771 35.95 41.90 102.48
N LEU A 772 36.02 43.19 102.18
CA LEU A 772 37.07 44.17 102.49
C LEU A 772 38.48 43.80 101.98
N PHE A 773 38.63 43.78 100.66
CA PHE A 773 39.86 44.17 99.97
C PHE A 773 39.50 45.01 98.73
N PHE A 774 40.40 45.94 98.35
CA PHE A 774 40.25 46.90 97.24
C PHE A 774 39.07 47.89 97.34
N LEU A 775 39.25 48.90 98.20
CA LEU A 775 38.57 50.19 98.08
C LEU A 775 39.61 51.34 98.01
N ILE A 776 40.42 51.32 96.95
CA ILE A 776 41.34 52.40 96.55
C ILE A 776 41.19 52.57 95.03
N LEU A 777 41.32 53.80 94.52
CA LEU A 777 41.09 54.21 93.11
C LEU A 777 39.62 54.25 92.63
N PHE A 778 38.71 54.81 93.43
CA PHE A 778 37.47 55.41 92.89
C PHE A 778 37.06 56.73 93.58
N HIS A 779 38.05 57.49 94.09
CA HIS A 779 37.84 58.80 94.74
C HIS A 779 38.67 59.93 94.10
N TRP A 780 39.03 59.76 92.82
CA TRP A 780 39.60 60.78 91.93
C TRP A 780 38.88 60.67 90.58
N PHE A 781 38.76 61.77 89.83
CA PHE A 781 38.07 61.84 88.53
C PHE A 781 36.53 61.60 88.53
N VAL A 782 35.84 62.17 89.53
CA VAL A 782 34.48 62.76 89.29
C VAL A 782 34.47 64.25 89.68
N GLU A 783 35.51 64.97 89.26
CA GLU A 783 35.43 66.42 89.06
C GLU A 783 35.73 66.75 87.58
N LEU A 784 34.67 66.85 86.78
CA LEU A 784 34.41 68.05 85.99
C LEU A 784 33.01 68.00 85.38
N LYS A 785 32.11 68.85 85.91
CA LYS A 785 30.86 69.20 85.22
C LYS A 785 31.19 69.94 83.93
N LYS A 786 30.45 69.67 82.85
CA LYS A 786 29.57 70.64 82.14
C LYS A 786 29.10 70.10 80.77
N GLY A 787 27.82 70.30 80.45
CA GLY A 787 27.36 70.40 79.05
C GLY A 787 26.25 69.44 78.59
N TYR A 788 25.04 69.98 78.42
CA TYR A 788 24.05 69.65 77.37
C TYR A 788 23.51 68.21 77.19
N SER A 789 22.31 67.99 77.75
CA SER A 789 21.09 67.51 77.07
C SER A 789 21.08 66.30 76.10
N VAL A 790 20.35 65.24 76.55
CA VAL A 790 19.28 64.50 75.82
C VAL A 790 19.62 63.25 74.95
N SER A 791 18.83 62.19 75.20
CA SER A 791 18.44 61.04 74.34
C SER A 791 19.20 59.69 74.36
N ARG A 792 18.73 58.79 75.24
CA ARG A 792 18.40 57.34 75.07
C ARG A 792 19.35 56.33 74.37
N SER A 793 19.61 55.27 75.15
CA SER A 793 19.54 53.81 74.87
C SER A 793 20.72 53.01 74.24
N LEU A 794 21.24 52.10 75.10
CA LEU A 794 21.84 50.77 74.91
C LEU A 794 23.24 50.58 74.27
N LEU A 795 24.17 50.16 75.13
CA LEU A 795 25.15 49.08 74.90
C LEU A 795 24.49 47.75 75.36
N SER A 796 24.61 46.58 74.72
CA SER A 796 25.78 45.68 74.53
C SER A 796 26.51 45.31 75.85
N SER A 797 26.86 44.06 76.19
CA SER A 797 26.54 42.65 75.84
C SER A 797 27.76 41.82 76.35
N LEU A 798 27.67 40.48 76.37
CA LEU A 798 28.75 39.53 76.77
C LEU A 798 29.09 39.55 78.29
N ARG A 799 29.61 38.49 78.92
CA ARG A 799 29.42 37.01 78.82
C ARG A 799 30.29 36.38 79.93
N PHE A 800 29.92 35.24 80.51
CA PHE A 800 30.80 34.06 80.69
C PHE A 800 30.02 32.89 81.34
N CYS A 801 30.60 31.69 81.33
CA CYS A 801 30.00 30.43 81.84
C CYS A 801 30.92 29.76 82.86
N CYS A 802 30.38 28.94 83.79
CA CYS A 802 30.98 27.63 84.12
C CYS A 802 30.10 26.68 84.96
N ASN A 803 30.09 25.40 84.57
CA ASN A 803 30.09 24.14 85.34
C ASN A 803 29.03 23.70 86.39
N GLN A 804 28.60 22.44 86.20
CA GLN A 804 28.22 21.38 87.18
C GLN A 804 26.94 21.59 88.05
N GLY A 805 26.12 20.57 88.39
CA GLY A 805 26.09 19.15 88.01
C GLY A 805 24.98 18.33 88.74
N LEU A 806 24.91 17.01 88.50
CA LEU A 806 24.15 15.92 89.20
C LEU A 806 22.62 15.66 88.98
N VAL A 807 22.34 14.49 88.37
CA VAL A 807 21.63 13.28 88.92
C VAL A 807 20.09 13.24 89.22
N ALA A 808 19.52 12.05 88.93
CA ALA A 808 18.20 11.44 89.25
C ALA A 808 16.98 11.77 88.33
N ILE A 809 16.18 10.86 87.73
CA ILE A 809 15.61 9.49 88.07
C ILE A 809 14.26 9.63 88.81
N ILE A 810 13.09 9.10 88.38
CA ILE A 810 12.68 8.23 87.22
C ILE A 810 11.15 8.37 86.92
N ALA A 811 10.65 7.84 85.79
CA ALA A 811 9.21 7.55 85.46
C ALA A 811 8.22 8.74 85.26
N LEU A 812 7.15 8.66 84.44
CA LEU A 812 6.78 7.78 83.31
C LEU A 812 5.82 8.53 82.31
N PHE A 813 5.72 8.04 81.07
CA PHE A 813 4.84 8.43 79.93
C PHE A 813 3.50 9.13 80.26
N LEU A 814 3.02 10.12 79.49
CA LEU A 814 2.46 9.94 78.12
C LEU A 814 2.44 11.22 77.24
N VAL A 815 2.56 10.99 75.91
CA VAL A 815 2.09 11.76 74.74
C VAL A 815 1.96 13.30 74.81
N CYS A 816 2.74 13.99 73.98
CA CYS A 816 2.33 15.22 73.31
C CYS A 816 2.92 15.31 71.87
N GLN A 817 2.11 14.92 70.89
CA GLN A 817 1.95 15.74 69.68
C GLN A 817 1.15 17.00 70.12
N GLU A 818 1.31 18.21 69.60
CA GLU A 818 1.91 18.67 68.34
C GLU A 818 2.75 19.94 68.53
N GLY A 819 3.52 20.35 67.50
CA GLY A 819 4.44 21.49 67.58
C GLY A 819 4.60 22.23 66.24
N GLY A 820 3.50 22.62 65.61
CA GLY A 820 3.51 23.35 64.34
C GLY A 820 4.18 24.72 64.45
N SER A 821 5.05 25.05 63.50
CA SER A 821 5.76 26.33 63.46
C SER A 821 4.82 27.48 63.06
N VAL A 822 4.48 28.36 64.01
CA VAL A 822 3.82 29.65 63.71
C VAL A 822 4.58 30.77 64.40
N SER A 823 5.25 31.59 63.61
CA SER A 823 5.60 32.97 63.96
C SER A 823 5.24 33.84 62.75
N VAL A 824 4.61 34.99 63.00
CA VAL A 824 3.87 35.75 61.97
C VAL A 824 4.43 37.16 61.84
N CYS A 825 4.97 37.46 60.65
CA CYS A 825 5.09 38.82 60.09
C CYS A 825 6.07 39.78 60.83
N PRO A 826 6.36 41.00 60.31
CA PRO A 826 5.68 41.71 59.21
C PRO A 826 6.56 42.16 58.03
N LEU A 827 5.89 42.87 57.11
CA LEU A 827 6.35 43.29 55.79
C LEU A 827 7.49 44.34 55.84
N GLY A 828 8.31 44.37 54.79
CA GLY A 828 9.36 45.38 54.63
C GLY A 828 8.90 46.66 53.92
N SER A 829 9.75 47.69 53.99
CA SER A 829 9.77 48.85 53.10
C SER A 829 11.23 49.27 52.85
N ALA A 830 11.51 50.14 51.86
CA ALA A 830 12.80 50.08 51.14
C ALA A 830 13.51 51.42 50.85
N LYS A 831 14.83 51.28 50.58
CA LYS A 831 15.77 52.16 49.84
C LYS A 831 16.66 53.14 50.63
N ARG A 832 17.87 53.31 50.04
CA ARG A 832 18.84 54.44 50.08
C ARG A 832 19.80 54.61 51.29
N LYS A 833 21.11 54.46 50.98
CA LYS A 833 22.15 55.53 50.88
C LYS A 833 22.26 56.56 52.03
N GLN A 834 23.45 56.98 52.50
CA GLN A 834 24.88 56.64 52.20
C GLN A 834 25.82 57.38 53.18
N SER A 835 27.11 57.00 53.29
CA SER A 835 28.25 57.80 53.85
C SER A 835 28.40 57.82 55.40
N LYS A 836 29.59 58.04 56.03
CA LYS A 836 30.98 58.28 55.54
C LYS A 836 32.08 58.18 56.65
N ILE A 837 33.27 57.62 56.34
CA ILE A 837 34.67 58.02 56.75
C ILE A 837 35.06 58.03 58.27
N PRO A 838 36.35 57.95 58.71
CA PRO A 838 37.67 57.83 58.01
C PRO A 838 38.30 56.40 58.05
N GLU A 839 39.16 55.97 57.10
CA GLU A 839 40.65 56.16 56.93
C GLU A 839 41.52 55.43 57.97
N HIS A 840 42.68 54.81 57.69
CA HIS A 840 43.61 54.73 56.52
C HIS A 840 44.50 53.43 56.72
N GLN A 841 45.24 52.76 55.81
CA GLN A 841 45.47 52.77 54.36
C GLN A 841 46.09 51.39 53.90
N ARG A 842 45.87 50.96 52.64
CA ARG A 842 46.68 50.10 51.68
C ARG A 842 47.67 49.00 52.16
N ARG A 843 47.88 47.86 51.46
CA ARG A 843 47.49 47.43 50.08
C ARG A 843 47.38 45.88 49.91
N VAL A 844 46.15 45.36 49.88
CA VAL A 844 45.63 44.16 49.15
C VAL A 844 46.47 42.85 49.10
N GLY A 845 46.12 41.88 49.97
CA GLY A 845 46.18 40.43 49.68
C GLY A 845 44.82 39.93 49.10
N ARG A 846 44.61 38.69 48.58
CA ARG A 846 45.23 37.36 48.79
C ARG A 846 45.16 36.83 50.24
N PRO A 847 45.04 35.49 50.47
CA PRO A 847 44.48 34.43 49.59
C PRO A 847 43.72 33.26 50.29
N THR A 848 43.16 32.33 49.48
CA THR A 848 43.17 30.84 49.61
C THR A 848 42.66 30.03 50.83
N LEU A 849 42.17 28.81 50.51
CA LEU A 849 42.20 27.54 51.29
C LEU A 849 41.32 27.52 52.58
N THR A 850 40.95 26.41 53.24
CA THR A 850 41.29 24.95 53.23
C THR A 850 40.06 24.20 53.86
N LEU A 851 39.81 22.89 53.81
CA LEU A 851 40.13 21.71 52.95
C LEU A 851 39.35 20.49 53.57
N SER A 852 39.70 19.24 53.22
CA SER A 852 39.13 17.93 53.68
C SER A 852 37.72 17.60 53.16
N ILE A 853 37.43 16.47 52.50
CA ILE A 853 37.94 15.07 52.45
C ILE A 853 37.26 14.13 53.46
N SER A 854 37.08 12.88 53.03
CA SER A 854 36.10 11.88 53.46
C SER A 854 36.67 10.74 54.33
N LEU A 855 35.77 9.80 54.67
CA LEU A 855 35.94 8.36 54.98
C LEU A 855 35.97 7.89 56.44
N SER A 856 35.38 6.69 56.61
CA SER A 856 35.65 5.66 57.64
C SER A 856 35.08 5.88 59.07
N VAL A 857 34.77 4.85 59.88
CA VAL A 857 34.15 3.49 59.66
C VAL A 857 33.80 2.85 61.03
N THR A 858 32.94 1.81 61.07
CA THR A 858 32.65 0.85 62.19
C THR A 858 32.10 1.35 63.55
N HIS A 859 31.10 0.61 64.08
CA HIS A 859 31.06 -0.13 65.37
C HIS A 859 29.65 -0.79 65.45
N ILE A 860 29.39 -2.10 65.59
CA ILE A 860 29.87 -3.19 66.48
C ILE A 860 29.00 -3.36 67.76
N PHE A 861 28.33 -4.52 67.80
CA PHE A 861 27.72 -5.38 68.86
C PHE A 861 28.30 -5.29 70.31
N PRO A 862 27.68 -5.90 71.38
CA PRO A 862 26.99 -7.22 71.38
C PRO A 862 25.81 -7.49 72.35
N SER A 863 25.32 -8.75 72.30
CA SER A 863 24.76 -9.60 73.41
C SER A 863 23.41 -9.25 74.08
N ASP A 864 22.55 -10.17 74.56
CA ASP A 864 22.38 -11.66 74.51
C ASP A 864 21.03 -12.02 75.25
N LEU A 865 20.43 -13.24 75.36
CA LEU A 865 20.62 -14.63 74.89
C LEU A 865 19.32 -15.48 75.10
N HIS A 866 19.31 -16.76 74.68
CA HIS A 866 18.45 -17.90 75.13
C HIS A 866 16.91 -17.87 74.85
N HIS A 867 16.19 -19.00 74.65
CA HIS A 867 16.55 -20.44 74.62
C HIS A 867 15.52 -21.32 73.84
N CYS A 868 15.99 -22.37 73.12
CA CYS A 868 15.30 -23.65 72.79
C CYS A 868 14.00 -23.64 71.93
N MET A 869 13.64 -24.68 71.17
CA MET A 869 14.15 -26.06 71.02
C MET A 869 14.13 -26.54 69.53
N VAL A 870 14.56 -27.78 69.26
CA VAL A 870 15.13 -28.32 67.99
C VAL A 870 14.93 -29.86 67.98
N PRO A 871 14.95 -30.69 66.88
CA PRO A 871 14.80 -30.55 65.40
C PRO A 871 13.68 -31.54 64.87
N PRO A 872 13.79 -32.42 63.82
CA PRO A 872 14.54 -32.46 62.53
C PRO A 872 13.75 -32.91 61.25
N LEU A 873 14.46 -32.91 60.10
CA LEU A 873 14.26 -33.78 58.89
C LEU A 873 13.00 -33.53 58.01
N ALA A 874 12.98 -33.78 56.69
CA ALA A 874 14.00 -34.29 55.75
C ALA A 874 13.92 -33.63 54.34
N SER A 875 14.78 -34.06 53.42
CA SER A 875 14.94 -33.62 52.03
C SER A 875 14.12 -34.41 51.00
N HIS A 876 14.03 -33.87 49.77
CA HIS A 876 13.38 -34.43 48.56
C HIS A 876 11.84 -34.41 48.57
N THR A 877 11.16 -34.27 47.42
CA THR A 877 11.63 -34.26 46.01
C THR A 877 11.47 -32.89 45.34
#